data_AF-A0A3G8H7Q7-F1
#
_entry.id   AF-A0A3G8H7Q7-F1
#
_cell.length_a   1.000
_cell.length_b   1.000
_cell.length_c   1.000
_cell.angle_alpha   90.00
_cell.angle_beta   90.00
_cell.angle_gamma   90.00
#
_symmetry.space_group_name_H-M   'P 1'
#
loop_
_entity.id
_entity.type
_entity.pdbx_description
1 polymer ?
#
loop_
_entity_poly.entity_id
_entity_poly.type
_entity_poly.pdbx_seq_one_letter_code
_entity_poly.pdbx_strand_id
1 'polypeptide(L)'
;MSEHESLWRLAERAGLQVRWRDAWNNPQQLSPDALHTVLTALELPCGTQGECEASLARLAADDGAMALPPLITADQGRPVAVPWAHTVPQRPYRLELEDGTTVEGVAQRTGAGTMEIAPIDQWGYHRLLLGDVETTVAVAPPRCFGVADALAANGHADRTGKPWGLAVQLYGLRRGADTGLGDLTTLALAAEAAAQAGADAIAINPLHAGFAALPERYSPYSPSSRIVFNPLYADPARVFGQDAVHQAVAALGIGAALAEAERRTEIDWPATAALRLRLFQWLWQHHDALLPPAQKQAFAAFRARGGKALLAHATFEAIQAERLAAATDEASARDAADWRRWPATLQSPDGAAAAAMATTGADALGYHAFLQWLAADGLADAQRRARDAGMAIGVIADLAVGTDPGGSHAWARQTEILNGFHAGAPPDLYNPLGQDWGVAVFSPRGLRRNGYAAFIEMLRANLAHAGGLRIDHVLGLARMWLVPAGAPASAGAYLSFPLDDLLRLVAIESWRHRAIIIGENLGTVPETLNDALESRGVLGIDVLWFVREEEEEDGADGDNVAAPATEAPASATPDPAPFLPPEAWPALAVATTTTHDLPTIAGWWAGNDIAWRARLHQLGADETEAGLLDGRAAERAALWQAMVDAGAAQGEVPPADRPPVDVLLAWLHRAPTPLRLVPVEDLLALAEQPNLPGTVAGHPNWQRRLDADVRHLFTRADVARRVAAVRDGAALGAVRANGADADA
;
A
#
# COMPACT_ATOMS: atom_id res chain seq x y z
N MET A 1 -28.68 -30.45 15.08
CA MET A 1 -27.88 -29.68 14.12
C MET A 1 -27.09 -30.66 13.29
N SER A 2 -26.99 -30.47 11.98
CA SER A 2 -26.14 -31.31 11.13
C SER A 2 -24.65 -30.93 11.30
N GLU A 3 -23.73 -31.79 10.87
CA GLU A 3 -22.29 -31.48 10.87
C GLU A 3 -21.99 -30.23 10.02
N HIS A 4 -22.65 -30.09 8.86
CA HIS A 4 -22.51 -28.92 7.99
C HIS A 4 -23.00 -27.61 8.65
N GLU A 5 -24.09 -27.65 9.41
CA GLU A 5 -24.61 -26.47 10.12
C GLU A 5 -23.63 -25.98 11.20
N SER A 6 -22.97 -26.91 11.89
CA SER A 6 -21.97 -26.59 12.91
C SER A 6 -20.70 -25.98 12.31
N LEU A 7 -20.26 -26.49 11.15
CA LEU A 7 -19.12 -25.98 10.40
C LEU A 7 -19.36 -24.55 9.91
N TRP A 8 -20.54 -24.27 9.34
CA TRP A 8 -20.88 -22.93 8.84
C TRP A 8 -21.00 -21.92 9.98
N ARG A 9 -21.62 -22.31 11.09
CA ARG A 9 -21.70 -21.47 12.29
C ARG A 9 -20.32 -21.12 12.83
N LEU A 10 -19.39 -22.08 12.82
CA LEU A 10 -17.99 -21.81 13.20
C LEU A 10 -17.32 -20.85 12.21
N ALA A 11 -17.51 -21.05 10.90
CA ALA A 11 -16.95 -20.19 9.85
C ALA A 11 -17.42 -18.73 9.99
N GLU A 12 -18.72 -18.50 10.11
CA GLU A 12 -19.29 -17.16 10.33
C GLU A 12 -18.77 -16.55 11.63
N ARG A 13 -18.68 -17.35 12.71
CA ARG A 13 -18.16 -16.87 14.00
C ARG A 13 -16.68 -16.52 13.97
N ALA A 14 -15.90 -17.19 13.11
CA ALA A 14 -14.50 -16.88 12.84
C ALA A 14 -14.33 -15.65 11.92
N GLY A 15 -15.41 -15.16 11.30
CA GLY A 15 -15.42 -13.98 10.43
C GLY A 15 -15.30 -14.30 8.93
N LEU A 16 -15.40 -15.58 8.54
CA LEU A 16 -15.35 -15.99 7.13
C LEU A 16 -16.65 -15.64 6.41
N GLN A 17 -16.54 -15.10 5.20
CA GLN A 17 -17.67 -14.88 4.31
C GLN A 17 -18.00 -16.18 3.59
N VAL A 18 -18.92 -16.97 4.15
CA VAL A 18 -19.36 -18.26 3.57
C VAL A 18 -19.98 -18.07 2.19
N ARG A 19 -20.61 -16.91 1.96
CA ARG A 19 -21.19 -16.50 0.69
C ARG A 19 -20.60 -15.15 0.28
N TRP A 20 -20.33 -14.98 -1.01
CA TRP A 20 -19.76 -13.76 -1.58
C TRP A 20 -20.16 -13.65 -3.06
N ARG A 21 -19.75 -12.58 -3.74
CA ARG A 21 -19.96 -12.40 -5.19
C ARG A 21 -18.63 -12.24 -5.89
N ASP A 22 -18.47 -12.93 -7.02
CA ASP A 22 -17.24 -12.85 -7.83
C ASP A 22 -17.19 -11.61 -8.73
N ALA A 23 -16.13 -11.50 -9.53
CA ALA A 23 -15.91 -10.38 -10.45
C ALA A 23 -16.99 -10.27 -11.55
N TRP A 24 -17.79 -11.32 -11.79
CA TRP A 24 -18.92 -11.33 -12.71
C TRP A 24 -20.26 -11.15 -11.97
N ASN A 25 -20.22 -10.70 -10.72
CA ASN A 25 -21.38 -10.52 -9.85
C ASN A 25 -22.14 -11.82 -9.54
N ASN A 26 -21.58 -13.00 -9.86
CA ASN A 26 -22.23 -14.28 -9.59
C ASN A 26 -22.13 -14.63 -8.10
N PRO A 27 -23.19 -15.17 -7.49
CA PRO A 27 -23.15 -15.62 -6.11
C PRO A 27 -22.27 -16.86 -5.97
N GLN A 28 -21.29 -16.78 -5.08
CA GLN A 28 -20.36 -17.84 -4.73
C GLN A 28 -20.59 -18.35 -3.32
N GLN A 29 -20.30 -19.63 -3.08
CA GLN A 29 -20.37 -20.25 -1.77
C GLN A 29 -19.15 -21.15 -1.52
N LEU A 30 -18.54 -21.01 -0.34
CA LEU A 30 -17.41 -21.85 0.07
C LEU A 30 -17.84 -23.32 0.22
N SER A 31 -17.05 -24.23 -0.34
CA SER A 31 -17.24 -25.67 -0.16
C SER A 31 -16.89 -26.09 1.28
N PRO A 32 -17.43 -27.21 1.80
CA PRO A 32 -17.01 -27.76 3.08
C PRO A 32 -15.50 -27.99 3.18
N ASP A 33 -14.86 -28.45 2.10
CA ASP A 33 -13.40 -28.69 2.06
C ASP A 33 -12.60 -27.39 2.19
N ALA A 34 -13.04 -26.31 1.54
CA ALA A 34 -12.43 -24.99 1.69
C ALA A 34 -12.59 -24.47 3.13
N LEU A 35 -13.79 -24.64 3.71
CA LEU A 35 -14.05 -24.27 5.11
C LEU A 35 -13.14 -25.06 6.07
N HIS A 36 -13.02 -26.37 5.90
CA HIS A 36 -12.13 -27.19 6.74
C HIS A 36 -10.67 -26.74 6.62
N THR A 37 -10.22 -26.46 5.40
CA THR A 37 -8.84 -26.03 5.13
C THR A 37 -8.55 -24.69 5.80
N VAL A 38 -9.41 -23.68 5.57
CA VAL A 38 -9.24 -22.33 6.13
C VAL A 38 -9.41 -22.32 7.65
N LEU A 39 -10.42 -22.99 8.20
CA LEU A 39 -10.61 -23.04 9.66
C LEU A 39 -9.46 -23.77 10.36
N THR A 40 -8.98 -24.88 9.80
CA THR A 40 -7.81 -25.58 10.36
C THR A 40 -6.57 -24.70 10.32
N ALA A 41 -6.34 -23.96 9.24
CA ALA A 41 -5.23 -23.01 9.13
C ALA A 41 -5.38 -21.78 10.05
N LEU A 42 -6.60 -21.39 10.44
CA LEU A 42 -6.90 -20.46 11.54
C LEU A 42 -6.75 -21.10 12.93
N GLU A 43 -6.18 -22.30 12.99
CA GLU A 43 -6.00 -23.12 14.19
C GLU A 43 -7.32 -23.49 14.88
N LEU A 44 -8.45 -23.51 14.19
CA LEU A 44 -9.79 -23.88 14.67
C LEU A 44 -10.16 -25.29 14.16
N PRO A 45 -9.85 -26.37 14.91
CA PRO A 45 -10.27 -27.72 14.55
C PRO A 45 -11.77 -27.78 14.28
N CYS A 46 -12.13 -28.46 13.20
CA CYS A 46 -13.50 -28.47 12.69
C CYS A 46 -13.87 -29.76 11.95
N GLY A 47 -13.06 -30.82 12.05
CA GLY A 47 -13.27 -32.09 11.34
C GLY A 47 -14.47 -32.90 11.84
N THR A 48 -15.02 -32.56 13.01
CA THR A 48 -16.25 -33.15 13.56
C THR A 48 -17.13 -32.08 14.18
N GLN A 49 -18.41 -32.40 14.46
CA GLN A 49 -19.29 -31.50 15.21
C GLN A 49 -18.71 -31.13 16.58
N GLY A 50 -18.13 -32.08 17.32
CA GLY A 50 -17.55 -31.84 18.64
C GLY A 50 -16.33 -30.90 18.57
N GLU A 51 -15.51 -31.02 17.53
CA GLU A 51 -14.41 -30.07 17.29
C GLU A 51 -14.95 -28.66 16.97
N CYS A 52 -16.01 -28.56 16.17
CA CYS A 52 -16.64 -27.26 15.87
C CYS A 52 -17.16 -26.58 17.14
N GLU A 53 -17.83 -27.32 18.02
CA GLU A 53 -18.34 -26.82 19.30
C GLU A 53 -17.21 -26.40 20.24
N ALA A 54 -16.11 -27.17 20.30
CA ALA A 54 -14.93 -26.82 21.08
C ALA A 54 -14.25 -25.54 20.55
N SER A 55 -14.13 -25.40 19.23
CA SER A 55 -13.60 -24.19 18.58
C SER A 55 -14.49 -22.97 18.84
N LEU A 56 -15.81 -23.12 18.75
CA LEU A 56 -16.77 -22.06 19.13
C LEU A 56 -16.63 -21.63 20.59
N ALA A 57 -16.48 -22.59 21.51
CA ALA A 57 -16.27 -22.32 22.93
C ALA A 57 -14.94 -21.58 23.17
N ARG A 58 -13.88 -21.94 22.44
CA ARG A 58 -12.59 -21.24 22.49
C ARG A 58 -12.72 -19.79 22.02
N LEU A 59 -13.41 -19.56 20.90
CA LEU A 59 -13.70 -18.20 20.41
C LEU A 59 -14.45 -17.35 21.45
N ALA A 60 -15.43 -17.94 22.14
CA ALA A 60 -16.17 -17.25 23.20
C ALA A 60 -15.31 -16.97 24.44
N ALA A 61 -14.45 -17.91 24.83
CA ALA A 61 -13.53 -17.74 25.95
C ALA A 61 -12.48 -16.64 25.66
N ASP A 62 -11.95 -16.58 24.43
CA ASP A 62 -11.00 -15.55 24.00
C ASP A 62 -11.62 -14.15 24.08
N ASP A 63 -12.88 -13.99 23.66
CA ASP A 63 -13.58 -12.71 23.71
C ASP A 63 -13.88 -12.28 25.16
N GLY A 64 -14.06 -13.24 26.07
CA GLY A 64 -14.27 -13.00 27.51
C GLY A 64 -13.00 -12.96 28.35
N ALA A 65 -11.81 -13.13 27.76
CA ALA A 65 -10.56 -13.24 28.50
C ALA A 65 -10.14 -11.93 29.19
N MET A 66 -10.68 -10.80 28.75
CA MET A 66 -10.42 -9.50 29.33
C MET A 66 -11.71 -8.80 29.76
N ALA A 67 -11.65 -8.07 30.87
CA ALA A 67 -12.81 -7.33 31.39
C ALA A 67 -13.26 -6.20 30.45
N LEU A 68 -12.31 -5.55 29.76
CA LEU A 68 -12.52 -4.59 28.69
C LEU A 68 -11.56 -4.89 27.54
N PRO A 69 -11.91 -4.60 26.28
CA PRO A 69 -10.95 -4.52 25.19
C PRO A 69 -9.81 -3.53 25.54
N PRO A 70 -8.58 -3.69 25.04
CA PRO A 70 -7.48 -2.76 25.37
C PRO A 70 -7.70 -1.37 24.75
N LEU A 71 -8.43 -1.33 23.62
CA LEU A 71 -8.81 -0.12 22.93
C LEU A 71 -10.24 -0.26 22.41
N ILE A 72 -11.03 0.81 22.57
CA ILE A 72 -12.39 0.98 22.04
C ILE A 72 -12.34 2.17 21.09
N THR A 73 -12.93 2.06 19.90
CA THR A 73 -13.07 3.20 18.98
C THR A 73 -14.44 3.86 19.14
N ALA A 74 -14.50 5.17 18.91
CA ALA A 74 -15.73 5.94 18.93
C ALA A 74 -15.67 7.12 17.96
N ASP A 75 -16.83 7.71 17.66
CA ASP A 75 -16.94 8.93 16.86
C ASP A 75 -17.04 10.17 17.75
N GLN A 76 -16.35 11.23 17.37
CA GLN A 76 -16.41 12.52 18.06
C GLN A 76 -17.85 13.00 18.22
N GLY A 77 -18.20 13.49 19.42
CA GLY A 77 -19.52 14.03 19.74
C GLY A 77 -20.63 12.99 19.81
N ARG A 78 -20.32 11.68 19.81
CA ARG A 78 -21.29 10.59 19.98
C ARG A 78 -21.05 9.86 21.31
N PRO A 79 -22.10 9.35 21.98
CA PRO A 79 -21.93 8.51 23.16
C PRO A 79 -21.04 7.30 22.86
N VAL A 80 -20.20 6.90 23.81
CA VAL A 80 -19.26 5.79 23.61
C VAL A 80 -19.84 4.52 24.23
N ALA A 81 -19.99 3.49 23.41
CA ALA A 81 -20.38 2.16 23.83
C ALA A 81 -19.17 1.38 24.37
N VAL A 82 -19.20 1.05 25.66
CA VAL A 82 -18.16 0.32 26.38
C VAL A 82 -18.68 -1.09 26.70
N PRO A 83 -18.07 -2.16 26.16
CA PRO A 83 -18.46 -3.53 26.50
C PRO A 83 -18.36 -3.77 28.01
N TRP A 84 -19.38 -4.35 28.62
CA TRP A 84 -19.40 -4.62 30.06
C TRP A 84 -20.37 -5.75 30.40
N ALA A 85 -19.83 -6.90 30.83
CA ALA A 85 -20.64 -8.10 31.05
C ALA A 85 -21.51 -8.05 32.31
N HIS A 86 -21.21 -7.19 33.29
CA HIS A 86 -21.94 -7.16 34.56
C HIS A 86 -23.33 -6.54 34.44
N THR A 87 -24.24 -6.92 35.33
CA THR A 87 -25.66 -6.52 35.33
C THR A 87 -25.97 -5.23 36.08
N VAL A 88 -24.95 -4.48 36.51
CA VAL A 88 -25.14 -3.21 37.24
C VAL A 88 -25.78 -2.16 36.32
N PRO A 89 -26.75 -1.34 36.82
CA PRO A 89 -27.45 -0.38 35.98
C PRO A 89 -26.61 0.84 35.60
N GLN A 90 -25.67 1.22 36.48
CA GLN A 90 -24.82 2.40 36.33
C GLN A 90 -23.44 2.11 36.94
N ARG A 91 -22.40 2.78 36.44
CA ARG A 91 -21.03 2.67 37.00
C ARG A 91 -20.31 4.02 36.87
N PRO A 92 -19.65 4.52 37.93
CA PRO A 92 -18.84 5.73 37.79
C PRO A 92 -17.67 5.47 36.84
N TYR A 93 -17.29 6.50 36.09
CA TYR A 93 -16.08 6.48 35.28
C TYR A 93 -15.28 7.77 35.47
N ARG A 94 -13.98 7.65 35.21
CA ARG A 94 -13.06 8.77 35.05
C ARG A 94 -12.42 8.65 33.67
N LEU A 95 -12.48 9.71 32.89
CA LEU A 95 -11.89 9.83 31.57
C LEU A 95 -10.76 10.86 31.64
N GLU A 96 -9.54 10.45 31.34
CA GLU A 96 -8.39 11.33 31.16
C GLU A 96 -8.20 11.54 29.66
N LEU A 97 -8.48 12.76 29.20
CA LEU A 97 -8.32 13.18 27.81
C LEU A 97 -6.84 13.29 27.45
N GLU A 98 -6.52 13.30 26.16
CA GLU A 98 -5.13 13.25 25.68
C GLU A 98 -4.33 14.50 26.09
N ASP A 99 -5.00 15.63 26.30
CA ASP A 99 -4.39 16.87 26.78
C ASP A 99 -4.20 16.93 28.31
N GLY A 100 -4.56 15.86 29.04
CA GLY A 100 -4.48 15.75 30.49
C GLY A 100 -5.73 16.22 31.24
N THR A 101 -6.75 16.73 30.54
CA THR A 101 -8.03 17.09 31.16
C THR A 101 -8.72 15.84 31.71
N THR A 102 -9.22 15.92 32.95
CA THR A 102 -9.99 14.82 33.56
C THR A 102 -11.48 15.16 33.57
N VAL A 103 -12.30 14.23 33.10
CA VAL A 103 -13.77 14.28 33.15
C VAL A 103 -14.26 13.10 34.00
N GLU A 104 -15.19 13.34 34.90
CA GLU A 104 -15.85 12.29 35.68
C GLU A 104 -17.33 12.21 35.28
N GLY A 105 -17.88 11.00 35.32
CA GLY A 105 -19.29 10.79 34.99
C GLY A 105 -19.81 9.45 35.45
N VAL A 106 -21.05 9.16 35.05
CA VAL A 106 -21.72 7.90 35.36
C VAL A 106 -22.12 7.25 34.03
N ALA A 107 -21.54 6.08 33.76
CA ALA A 107 -21.90 5.25 32.63
C ALA A 107 -23.27 4.64 32.87
N GLN A 108 -24.13 4.62 31.85
CA GLN A 108 -25.49 4.07 31.91
C GLN A 108 -25.53 2.75 31.16
N ARG A 109 -26.20 1.74 31.69
CA ARG A 109 -26.42 0.50 30.95
C ARG A 109 -27.47 0.72 29.86
N THR A 110 -27.11 0.52 28.60
CA THR A 110 -28.02 0.70 27.45
C THR A 110 -28.45 -0.63 26.82
N GLY A 111 -27.85 -1.76 27.23
CA GLY A 111 -28.23 -3.08 26.75
C GLY A 111 -27.59 -4.23 27.51
N ALA A 112 -27.80 -5.45 27.00
CA ALA A 112 -27.06 -6.62 27.48
C ALA A 112 -25.60 -6.51 27.05
N GLY A 113 -24.68 -6.41 28.01
CA GLY A 113 -23.24 -6.42 27.73
C GLY A 113 -22.62 -5.08 27.37
N THR A 114 -23.32 -3.94 27.51
CA THR A 114 -22.80 -2.61 27.12
C THR A 114 -23.20 -1.54 28.12
N MET A 115 -22.23 -0.67 28.44
CA MET A 115 -22.39 0.59 29.15
C MET A 115 -22.15 1.74 28.18
N GLU A 116 -22.88 2.84 28.31
CA GLU A 116 -22.71 4.05 27.53
C GLU A 116 -22.13 5.16 28.42
N ILE A 117 -21.06 5.80 27.96
CA ILE A 117 -20.55 7.04 28.57
C ILE A 117 -20.90 8.25 27.69
N ALA A 118 -20.85 9.43 28.30
CA ALA A 118 -21.21 10.68 27.64
C ALA A 118 -20.36 10.94 26.38
N PRO A 119 -20.88 11.70 25.40
CA PRO A 119 -20.12 12.12 24.23
C PRO A 119 -18.78 12.76 24.57
N ILE A 120 -17.77 12.48 23.75
CA ILE A 120 -16.44 13.07 23.86
C ILE A 120 -16.22 13.98 22.65
N ASP A 121 -16.07 15.29 22.91
CA ASP A 121 -15.90 16.29 21.84
C ASP A 121 -14.46 16.41 21.34
N GLN A 122 -13.48 15.93 22.11
CA GLN A 122 -12.09 15.89 21.69
C GLN A 122 -11.82 14.57 20.97
N TRP A 123 -11.24 14.63 19.78
CA TRP A 123 -10.71 13.44 19.12
C TRP A 123 -9.28 13.16 19.62
N GLY A 124 -8.84 11.91 19.53
CA GLY A 124 -7.53 11.47 20.02
C GLY A 124 -7.61 10.17 20.80
N TYR A 125 -6.56 9.88 21.57
CA TYR A 125 -6.48 8.68 22.41
C TYR A 125 -6.64 9.08 23.89
N HIS A 126 -7.72 8.61 24.51
CA HIS A 126 -8.07 8.94 25.88
C HIS A 126 -8.00 7.71 26.77
N ARG A 127 -7.75 7.91 28.05
CA ARG A 127 -7.70 6.83 29.04
C ARG A 127 -9.00 6.80 29.83
N LEU A 128 -9.73 5.71 29.73
CA LEU A 128 -10.98 5.48 30.46
C LEU A 128 -10.73 4.52 31.62
N LEU A 129 -11.11 4.97 32.83
CA LEU A 129 -11.23 4.13 34.00
C LEU A 129 -12.72 3.94 34.32
N LEU A 130 -13.26 2.75 34.09
CA LEU A 130 -14.65 2.39 34.35
C LEU A 130 -14.76 1.60 35.67
N GLY A 131 -14.91 2.32 36.77
CA GLY A 131 -14.70 1.78 38.12
C GLY A 131 -13.21 1.55 38.40
N ASP A 132 -12.77 0.31 38.31
CA ASP A 132 -11.40 -0.17 38.59
C ASP A 132 -10.71 -0.79 37.36
N VAL A 133 -11.43 -0.87 36.22
CA VAL A 133 -10.91 -1.43 34.98
C VAL A 133 -10.58 -0.31 34.02
N GLU A 134 -9.42 -0.41 33.38
CA GLU A 134 -8.86 0.60 32.50
C GLU A 134 -8.86 0.15 31.04
N THR A 135 -9.10 1.09 30.12
CA THR A 135 -8.99 0.90 28.68
C THR A 135 -8.64 2.22 27.97
N THR A 136 -8.22 2.13 26.71
CA THR A 136 -8.07 3.30 25.83
C THR A 136 -9.35 3.53 25.02
N VAL A 137 -9.79 4.78 24.90
CA VAL A 137 -10.86 5.19 23.98
C VAL A 137 -10.25 6.05 22.87
N ALA A 138 -10.25 5.54 21.65
CA ALA A 138 -9.82 6.26 20.46
C ALA A 138 -11.03 6.95 19.84
N VAL A 139 -11.12 8.27 20.00
CA VAL A 139 -12.22 9.08 19.47
C VAL A 139 -11.79 9.67 18.14
N ALA A 140 -12.49 9.34 17.06
CA ALA A 140 -12.14 9.75 15.71
C ALA A 140 -12.85 11.04 15.29
N PRO A 141 -12.17 11.93 14.55
CA PRO A 141 -12.82 13.05 13.89
C PRO A 141 -13.78 12.53 12.80
N PRO A 142 -14.74 13.37 12.33
CA PRO A 142 -15.75 12.92 11.36
C PRO A 142 -15.17 12.39 10.05
N ARG A 143 -14.07 12.99 9.57
CA ARG A 143 -13.37 12.63 8.33
C ARG A 143 -11.87 12.74 8.49
N CYS A 144 -11.11 12.15 7.58
CA CYS A 144 -9.67 12.36 7.40
C CYS A 144 -9.34 13.82 7.03
N PHE A 145 -8.08 14.21 7.19
CA PHE A 145 -7.53 15.45 6.64
C PHE A 145 -7.56 15.39 5.11
N GLY A 146 -8.13 16.40 4.45
CA GLY A 146 -8.41 16.39 3.02
C GLY A 146 -7.49 17.29 2.20
N VAL A 147 -7.57 17.15 0.86
CA VAL A 147 -6.80 17.98 -0.08
C VAL A 147 -7.11 19.47 0.11
N ALA A 148 -8.38 19.82 0.33
CA ALA A 148 -8.78 21.20 0.60
C ALA A 148 -8.14 21.75 1.89
N ASP A 149 -8.04 20.95 2.96
CA ASP A 149 -7.36 21.36 4.19
C ASP A 149 -5.85 21.54 3.95
N ALA A 150 -5.25 20.68 3.13
CA ALA A 150 -3.85 20.76 2.74
C ALA A 150 -3.56 22.05 1.97
N LEU A 151 -4.38 22.39 0.98
CA LEU A 151 -4.29 23.64 0.21
C LEU A 151 -4.50 24.86 1.10
N ALA A 152 -5.55 24.86 1.92
CA ALA A 152 -5.84 25.99 2.81
C ALA A 152 -4.72 26.25 3.81
N ALA A 153 -4.14 25.19 4.40
CA ALA A 153 -3.01 25.28 5.31
C ALA A 153 -1.74 25.88 4.68
N ASN A 154 -1.67 25.93 3.35
CA ASN A 154 -0.53 26.46 2.60
C ASN A 154 -0.88 27.72 1.79
N GLY A 155 -2.01 28.38 2.09
CA GLY A 155 -2.41 29.62 1.43
C GLY A 155 -2.89 29.44 -0.01
N HIS A 156 -3.25 28.21 -0.40
CA HIS A 156 -3.72 27.85 -1.75
C HIS A 156 -5.24 27.67 -1.82
N ALA A 157 -6.01 28.16 -0.83
CA ALA A 157 -7.47 27.97 -0.79
C ALA A 157 -8.19 28.59 -1.99
N ASP A 158 -7.74 29.77 -2.45
CA ASP A 158 -8.38 30.55 -3.52
C ASP A 158 -7.74 30.33 -4.91
N ARG A 159 -6.89 29.30 -5.04
CA ARG A 159 -6.21 29.02 -6.31
C ARG A 159 -7.24 28.56 -7.36
N THR A 160 -7.10 29.09 -8.58
CA THR A 160 -7.98 28.77 -9.72
C THR A 160 -7.60 27.46 -10.42
N GLY A 161 -6.32 27.08 -10.39
CA GLY A 161 -5.82 25.85 -10.99
C GLY A 161 -6.22 24.62 -10.19
N LYS A 162 -6.55 23.51 -10.86
CA LYS A 162 -6.93 22.28 -10.18
C LYS A 162 -5.68 21.53 -9.62
N PRO A 163 -5.70 20.90 -8.44
CA PRO A 163 -4.55 20.16 -7.87
C PRO A 163 -4.08 18.98 -8.71
N TRP A 164 -2.77 18.81 -8.81
CA TRP A 164 -2.16 17.64 -9.46
C TRP A 164 -0.87 17.24 -8.75
N GLY A 165 -0.43 16.00 -8.97
CA GLY A 165 0.82 15.47 -8.45
C GLY A 165 1.48 14.49 -9.42
N LEU A 166 2.78 14.29 -9.22
CA LEU A 166 3.59 13.34 -9.98
C LEU A 166 3.64 12.00 -9.24
N ALA A 167 3.35 10.89 -9.91
CA ALA A 167 3.62 9.56 -9.37
C ALA A 167 4.95 9.03 -9.93
N VAL A 168 5.84 8.57 -9.05
CA VAL A 168 7.18 8.08 -9.43
C VAL A 168 7.50 6.76 -8.76
N GLN A 169 8.30 5.97 -9.47
CA GLN A 169 9.03 4.85 -8.90
C GLN A 169 10.43 5.34 -8.49
N LEU A 170 10.66 5.58 -7.20
CA LEU A 170 11.85 6.24 -6.68
C LEU A 170 13.14 5.55 -7.14
N TYR A 171 13.18 4.22 -7.07
CA TYR A 171 14.35 3.43 -7.47
C TYR A 171 14.81 3.74 -8.91
N GLY A 172 13.87 4.07 -9.80
CA GLY A 172 14.15 4.33 -11.21
C GLY A 172 14.70 5.72 -11.51
N LEU A 173 14.64 6.66 -10.56
CA LEU A 173 15.03 8.06 -10.78
C LEU A 173 16.56 8.28 -10.83
N ARG A 174 16.98 9.43 -11.38
CA ARG A 174 18.40 9.84 -11.51
C ARG A 174 18.62 11.29 -11.07
N ARG A 175 19.79 11.58 -10.48
CA ARG A 175 20.20 12.95 -10.09
C ARG A 175 21.64 13.31 -10.49
N GLY A 176 22.21 12.60 -11.47
CA GLY A 176 23.57 12.84 -11.95
C GLY A 176 24.65 12.53 -10.89
N ALA A 177 24.43 11.50 -10.09
CA ALA A 177 25.38 10.99 -9.10
C ALA A 177 25.47 9.46 -9.22
N ASP A 178 26.64 8.90 -8.97
CA ASP A 178 26.90 7.45 -9.09
C ASP A 178 26.34 6.69 -7.88
N THR A 179 25.02 6.56 -7.82
CA THR A 179 24.30 5.92 -6.70
C THR A 179 23.79 4.52 -7.04
N GLY A 180 23.61 4.21 -8.33
CA GLY A 180 23.09 2.94 -8.85
C GLY A 180 21.56 2.82 -8.83
N LEU A 181 20.88 3.69 -8.08
CA LEU A 181 19.42 3.79 -7.98
C LEU A 181 19.03 5.21 -7.51
N GLY A 182 17.78 5.60 -7.69
CA GLY A 182 17.27 6.86 -7.14
C GLY A 182 17.17 6.81 -5.62
N ASP A 183 17.85 7.73 -4.93
CA ASP A 183 17.89 7.83 -3.47
C ASP A 183 16.98 8.96 -2.94
N LEU A 184 16.90 9.13 -1.62
CA LEU A 184 16.02 10.14 -0.99
C LEU A 184 16.43 11.59 -1.33
N THR A 185 17.68 11.83 -1.71
CA THR A 185 18.10 13.12 -2.28
C THR A 185 17.54 13.29 -3.69
N THR A 186 17.49 12.23 -4.51
CA THR A 186 16.80 12.23 -5.80
C THR A 186 15.31 12.52 -5.64
N LEU A 187 14.65 11.93 -4.63
CA LEU A 187 13.24 12.23 -4.34
C LEU A 187 13.02 13.71 -4.04
N ALA A 188 13.85 14.29 -3.16
CA ALA A 188 13.75 15.69 -2.81
C ALA A 188 13.93 16.62 -4.03
N LEU A 189 14.90 16.32 -4.90
CA LEU A 189 15.12 17.08 -6.14
C LEU A 189 13.98 16.94 -7.14
N ALA A 190 13.40 15.74 -7.26
CA ALA A 190 12.24 15.49 -8.12
C ALA A 190 11.01 16.26 -7.60
N ALA A 191 10.80 16.28 -6.28
CA ALA A 191 9.72 17.01 -5.64
C ALA A 191 9.85 18.53 -5.89
N GLU A 192 11.04 19.09 -5.72
CA GLU A 192 11.30 20.51 -6.02
C GLU A 192 11.04 20.86 -7.49
N ALA A 193 11.53 20.03 -8.41
CA ALA A 193 11.34 20.26 -9.84
C ALA A 193 9.85 20.16 -10.24
N ALA A 194 9.11 19.21 -9.67
CA ALA A 194 7.67 19.09 -9.87
C ALA A 194 6.89 20.26 -9.25
N ALA A 195 7.29 20.73 -8.06
CA ALA A 195 6.68 21.87 -7.39
C ALA A 195 6.83 23.16 -8.21
N GLN A 196 8.00 23.38 -8.80
CA GLN A 196 8.24 24.49 -9.73
C GLN A 196 7.34 24.42 -10.99
N ALA A 197 6.91 23.23 -11.38
CA ALA A 197 5.94 23.02 -12.45
C ALA A 197 4.47 23.13 -11.98
N GLY A 198 4.25 23.39 -10.68
CA GLY A 198 2.94 23.60 -10.06
C GLY A 198 2.29 22.34 -9.47
N ALA A 199 3.06 21.26 -9.26
CA ALA A 199 2.56 20.08 -8.56
C ALA A 199 2.35 20.37 -7.07
N ASP A 200 1.30 19.81 -6.48
CA ASP A 200 1.03 19.87 -5.04
C ASP A 200 1.52 18.63 -4.30
N ALA A 201 1.84 17.57 -5.03
CA ALA A 201 2.22 16.29 -4.47
C ALA A 201 3.22 15.52 -5.35
N ILE A 202 3.96 14.62 -4.70
CA ILE A 202 4.72 13.55 -5.35
C ILE A 202 4.41 12.22 -4.67
N ALA A 203 3.78 11.29 -5.38
CA ALA A 203 3.49 9.94 -4.90
C ALA A 203 4.65 9.00 -5.25
N ILE A 204 5.01 8.13 -4.30
CA ILE A 204 6.15 7.21 -4.43
C ILE A 204 5.72 5.76 -4.26
N ASN A 205 6.51 4.82 -4.77
CA ASN A 205 6.39 3.42 -4.40
C ASN A 205 6.63 3.20 -2.89
N PRO A 206 6.20 2.06 -2.31
CA PRO A 206 6.49 1.75 -0.92
C PRO A 206 7.99 1.77 -0.62
N LEU A 207 8.38 2.42 0.48
CA LEU A 207 9.76 2.49 0.95
C LEU A 207 10.01 1.60 2.17
N HIS A 208 9.12 0.64 2.41
CA HIS A 208 9.22 -0.36 3.49
C HIS A 208 10.55 -1.09 3.48
N ALA A 209 11.06 -1.46 4.65
CA ALA A 209 12.28 -2.25 4.75
C ALA A 209 12.13 -3.60 4.05
N GLY A 210 12.99 -3.86 3.06
CA GLY A 210 13.25 -5.20 2.53
C GLY A 210 14.15 -6.00 3.48
N PHE A 211 14.82 -7.03 2.96
CA PHE A 211 15.77 -7.85 3.73
C PHE A 211 17.20 -7.41 3.43
N ALA A 212 17.95 -6.91 4.43
CA ALA A 212 19.31 -6.42 4.15
C ALA A 212 20.26 -7.54 3.72
N ALA A 213 20.06 -8.76 4.23
CA ALA A 213 20.86 -9.94 3.91
C ALA A 213 20.35 -10.74 2.70
N LEU A 214 19.19 -10.40 2.14
CA LEU A 214 18.55 -11.09 0.99
C LEU A 214 18.10 -10.05 -0.06
N PRO A 215 19.02 -9.29 -0.67
CA PRO A 215 18.70 -8.17 -1.56
C PRO A 215 18.01 -8.59 -2.86
N GLU A 216 17.96 -9.87 -3.19
CA GLU A 216 17.14 -10.43 -4.27
C GLU A 216 15.63 -10.33 -3.98
N ARG A 217 15.22 -10.11 -2.72
CA ARG A 217 13.83 -9.84 -2.34
C ARG A 217 13.54 -8.34 -2.35
N TYR A 218 13.55 -7.76 -3.55
CA TYR A 218 13.49 -6.30 -3.75
C TYR A 218 12.09 -5.74 -4.06
N SER A 219 11.06 -6.60 -4.20
CA SER A 219 9.68 -6.12 -4.42
C SER A 219 9.24 -5.18 -3.29
N PRO A 220 8.84 -3.93 -3.60
CA PRO A 220 8.32 -2.99 -2.60
C PRO A 220 7.07 -3.50 -1.87
N TYR A 221 6.35 -4.45 -2.49
CA TYR A 221 5.08 -5.00 -2.01
C TYR A 221 5.24 -6.31 -1.22
N SER A 222 6.47 -6.83 -1.10
CA SER A 222 6.79 -7.98 -0.24
C SER A 222 7.85 -7.62 0.82
N PRO A 223 7.64 -6.55 1.61
CA PRO A 223 8.68 -6.06 2.51
C PRO A 223 8.86 -6.97 3.73
N SER A 224 10.07 -6.97 4.30
CA SER A 224 10.35 -7.54 5.63
C SER A 224 9.57 -6.80 6.72
N SER A 225 9.42 -5.47 6.55
CA SER A 225 8.69 -4.66 7.52
C SER A 225 8.08 -3.38 6.96
N ARG A 226 6.84 -3.10 7.39
CA ARG A 226 6.05 -1.90 7.06
C ARG A 226 6.16 -0.77 8.08
N ILE A 227 6.94 -0.95 9.15
CA ILE A 227 7.07 0.01 10.26
C ILE A 227 8.44 0.71 10.28
N VAL A 228 9.31 0.37 9.32
CA VAL A 228 10.66 0.90 9.12
C VAL A 228 10.98 0.92 7.62
N PHE A 229 12.07 1.55 7.22
CA PHE A 229 12.34 1.92 5.82
C PHE A 229 13.46 1.09 5.17
N ASN A 230 13.47 1.00 3.84
CA ASN A 230 14.55 0.38 3.08
C ASN A 230 15.78 1.30 3.07
N PRO A 231 16.89 0.90 3.71
CA PRO A 231 18.06 1.76 3.84
C PRO A 231 18.81 1.94 2.53
N LEU A 232 18.54 1.14 1.50
CA LEU A 232 19.15 1.32 0.18
C LEU A 232 18.81 2.68 -0.42
N TYR A 233 17.68 3.30 -0.07
CA TYR A 233 17.33 4.64 -0.54
C TYR A 233 18.05 5.77 0.22
N ALA A 234 18.78 5.50 1.29
CA ALA A 234 19.45 6.54 2.06
C ALA A 234 20.61 7.18 1.29
N ASP A 235 20.72 8.52 1.33
CA ASP A 235 21.93 9.23 0.89
C ASP A 235 22.78 9.58 2.12
N PRO A 236 23.90 8.88 2.37
CA PRO A 236 24.70 9.08 3.57
C PRO A 236 25.41 10.45 3.57
N ALA A 237 25.57 11.08 2.40
CA ALA A 237 26.24 12.38 2.31
C ALA A 237 25.46 13.49 3.01
N ARG A 238 24.15 13.31 3.22
CA ARG A 238 23.32 14.26 3.98
C ARG A 238 23.75 14.40 5.43
N VAL A 239 24.19 13.28 6.01
CA VAL A 239 24.54 13.19 7.43
C VAL A 239 26.05 13.37 7.62
N PHE A 240 26.85 12.75 6.76
CA PHE A 240 28.31 12.74 6.87
C PHE A 240 29.02 13.82 6.05
N GLY A 241 28.33 14.43 5.09
CA GLY A 241 28.95 15.25 4.05
C GLY A 241 29.49 14.43 2.89
N GLN A 242 29.65 15.06 1.72
CA GLN A 242 30.14 14.41 0.50
C GLN A 242 31.57 13.92 0.63
N ASP A 243 32.44 14.66 1.33
CA ASP A 243 33.85 14.29 1.49
C ASP A 243 34.03 12.95 2.21
N ALA A 244 33.22 12.69 3.24
CA ALA A 244 33.24 11.41 3.96
C ALA A 244 32.78 10.25 3.07
N VAL A 245 31.78 10.47 2.22
CA VAL A 245 31.31 9.46 1.26
C VAL A 245 32.37 9.20 0.19
N HIS A 246 33.01 10.24 -0.35
CA HIS A 246 34.13 10.08 -1.29
C HIS A 246 35.30 9.32 -0.66
N GLN A 247 35.64 9.63 0.58
CA GLN A 247 36.67 8.90 1.33
C GLN A 247 36.32 7.42 1.46
N ALA A 248 35.08 7.10 1.82
CA ALA A 248 34.61 5.72 1.94
C ALA A 248 34.65 4.97 0.59
N VAL A 249 34.16 5.59 -0.47
CA VAL A 249 34.17 5.03 -1.83
C VAL A 249 35.59 4.74 -2.31
N ALA A 250 36.51 5.67 -2.07
CA ALA A 250 37.92 5.52 -2.41
C ALA A 250 38.58 4.39 -1.58
N ALA A 251 38.33 4.35 -0.27
CA ALA A 251 38.88 3.33 0.62
C ALA A 251 38.39 1.92 0.26
N LEU A 252 37.13 1.79 -0.19
CA LEU A 252 36.53 0.52 -0.60
C LEU A 252 36.84 0.10 -2.05
N GLY A 253 37.36 1.02 -2.87
CA GLY A 253 37.63 0.80 -4.29
C GLY A 253 36.38 0.54 -5.13
N ILE A 254 35.22 1.08 -4.74
CA ILE A 254 33.91 0.77 -5.36
C ILE A 254 33.42 1.80 -6.39
N GLY A 255 34.16 2.89 -6.62
CA GLY A 255 33.72 3.99 -7.48
C GLY A 255 33.36 3.57 -8.92
N ALA A 256 34.19 2.75 -9.56
CA ALA A 256 33.91 2.27 -10.92
C ALA A 256 32.66 1.38 -10.99
N ALA A 257 32.42 0.57 -9.95
CA ALA A 257 31.25 -0.30 -9.87
C ALA A 257 29.96 0.50 -9.62
N LEU A 258 30.01 1.55 -8.81
CA LEU A 258 28.90 2.48 -8.61
C LEU A 258 28.56 3.23 -9.90
N ALA A 259 29.56 3.72 -10.63
CA ALA A 259 29.35 4.38 -11.91
C ALA A 259 28.78 3.43 -12.98
N GLU A 260 29.17 2.16 -12.96
CA GLU A 260 28.58 1.13 -13.84
C GLU A 260 27.13 0.83 -13.46
N ALA A 261 26.84 0.62 -12.17
CA ALA A 261 25.47 0.47 -11.69
C ALA A 261 24.62 1.69 -12.07
N GLU A 262 25.20 2.89 -12.04
CA GLU A 262 24.52 4.09 -12.48
C GLU A 262 24.17 4.03 -13.97
N ARG A 263 25.06 3.60 -14.86
CA ARG A 263 24.76 3.57 -16.32
C ARG A 263 23.71 2.54 -16.75
N ARG A 264 23.38 1.54 -15.93
CA ARG A 264 22.43 0.49 -16.32
C ARG A 264 21.02 1.06 -16.50
N THR A 265 20.30 0.49 -17.46
CA THR A 265 18.85 0.73 -17.68
C THR A 265 17.97 -0.08 -16.71
N GLU A 266 18.53 -1.14 -16.14
CA GLU A 266 17.88 -2.01 -15.16
C GLU A 266 18.77 -2.19 -13.92
N ILE A 267 18.18 -2.01 -12.75
CA ILE A 267 18.84 -2.16 -11.45
C ILE A 267 19.17 -3.64 -11.23
N ASP A 268 20.45 -3.93 -11.06
CA ASP A 268 20.90 -5.18 -10.47
C ASP A 268 20.85 -5.02 -8.94
N TRP A 269 19.73 -5.43 -8.33
CA TRP A 269 19.47 -5.25 -6.91
C TRP A 269 20.53 -5.93 -6.02
N PRO A 270 20.87 -7.22 -6.21
CA PRO A 270 21.95 -7.85 -5.45
C PRO A 270 23.29 -7.13 -5.54
N ALA A 271 23.73 -6.75 -6.76
CA ALA A 271 25.01 -6.06 -6.93
C ALA A 271 24.99 -4.65 -6.31
N THR A 272 23.92 -3.89 -6.54
CA THR A 272 23.78 -2.52 -6.05
C THR A 272 23.66 -2.48 -4.52
N ALA A 273 22.87 -3.38 -3.94
CA ALA A 273 22.75 -3.51 -2.50
C ALA A 273 24.08 -3.85 -1.84
N ALA A 274 24.84 -4.80 -2.40
CA ALA A 274 26.16 -5.16 -1.88
C ALA A 274 27.13 -3.96 -1.86
N LEU A 275 27.13 -3.13 -2.91
CA LEU A 275 27.96 -1.91 -2.95
C LEU A 275 27.54 -0.90 -1.87
N ARG A 276 26.24 -0.64 -1.75
CA ARG A 276 25.69 0.38 -0.82
C ARG A 276 25.83 -0.06 0.64
N LEU A 277 25.55 -1.32 0.95
CA LEU A 277 25.72 -1.86 2.31
C LEU A 277 27.19 -1.86 2.75
N ARG A 278 28.14 -2.14 1.84
CA ARG A 278 29.58 -1.98 2.13
C ARG A 278 29.95 -0.53 2.45
N LEU A 279 29.40 0.41 1.69
CA LEU A 279 29.57 1.85 1.95
C LEU A 279 29.03 2.24 3.33
N PHE A 280 27.80 1.84 3.66
CA PHE A 280 27.20 2.13 4.95
C PHE A 280 27.96 1.48 6.11
N GLN A 281 28.40 0.23 5.96
CA GLN A 281 29.20 -0.45 6.97
C GLN A 281 30.53 0.27 7.23
N TRP A 282 31.20 0.75 6.19
CA TRP A 282 32.43 1.53 6.35
C TRP A 282 32.17 2.84 7.10
N LEU A 283 31.11 3.57 6.74
CA LEU A 283 30.71 4.80 7.43
C LEU A 283 30.35 4.54 8.90
N TRP A 284 29.66 3.43 9.19
CA TRP A 284 29.40 2.98 10.55
C TRP A 284 30.69 2.71 11.31
N GLN A 285 31.65 1.97 10.75
CA GLN A 285 32.91 1.69 11.44
C GLN A 285 33.74 2.95 11.75
N HIS A 286 33.53 4.04 11.01
CA HIS A 286 34.25 5.31 11.18
C HIS A 286 33.35 6.43 11.73
N HIS A 287 32.13 6.11 12.17
CA HIS A 287 31.12 7.12 12.53
C HIS A 287 31.57 8.02 13.68
N ASP A 288 32.40 7.51 14.58
CA ASP A 288 32.89 8.30 15.71
C ASP A 288 33.80 9.46 15.31
N ALA A 289 34.60 9.26 14.26
CA ALA A 289 35.49 10.29 13.73
C ALA A 289 34.78 11.21 12.73
N LEU A 290 33.81 10.66 11.99
CA LEU A 290 33.19 11.36 10.85
C LEU A 290 31.89 12.08 11.18
N LEU A 291 31.11 11.62 12.18
CA LEU A 291 29.84 12.27 12.53
C LEU A 291 30.06 13.56 13.33
N PRO A 292 29.46 14.69 12.91
CA PRO A 292 29.39 15.89 13.72
C PRO A 292 28.66 15.64 15.05
N PRO A 293 28.99 16.35 16.15
CA PRO A 293 28.33 16.17 17.45
C PRO A 293 26.80 16.27 17.40
N ALA A 294 26.26 17.20 16.60
CA ALA A 294 24.82 17.35 16.40
C ALA A 294 24.17 16.10 15.80
N GLN A 295 24.86 15.46 14.85
CA GLN A 295 24.37 14.24 14.20
C GLN A 295 24.44 13.02 15.12
N LYS A 296 25.47 12.93 15.97
CA LYS A 296 25.52 11.91 17.04
C LYS A 296 24.35 12.05 18.01
N GLN A 297 24.01 13.28 18.40
CA GLN A 297 22.85 13.54 19.26
C GLN A 297 21.53 13.21 18.55
N ALA A 298 21.38 13.58 17.27
CA ALA A 298 20.21 13.26 16.47
C ALA A 298 20.00 11.74 16.36
N PHE A 299 21.06 10.97 16.12
CA PHE A 299 21.01 9.52 16.10
C PHE A 299 20.63 8.91 17.45
N ALA A 300 21.23 9.38 18.55
CA ALA A 300 20.86 8.92 19.90
C ALA A 300 19.37 9.19 20.20
N ALA A 301 18.87 10.37 19.82
CA ALA A 301 17.47 10.72 19.98
C ALA A 301 16.54 9.87 19.08
N PHE A 302 16.97 9.56 17.85
CA PHE A 302 16.24 8.64 16.96
C PHE A 302 16.10 7.26 17.59
N ARG A 303 17.20 6.69 18.11
CA ARG A 303 17.17 5.39 18.80
C ARG A 303 16.24 5.38 20.00
N ALA A 304 16.28 6.43 20.82
CA ALA A 304 15.40 6.56 21.98
C ALA A 304 13.91 6.60 21.58
N ARG A 305 13.56 7.31 20.50
CA ARG A 305 12.18 7.36 19.97
C ARG A 305 11.75 6.06 19.31
N GLY A 306 12.65 5.35 18.63
CA GLY A 306 12.34 4.11 17.91
C GLY A 306 11.96 2.94 18.83
N GLY A 307 12.39 2.94 20.09
CA GLY A 307 11.91 2.04 21.13
C GLY A 307 11.99 0.54 20.77
N LYS A 308 10.98 -0.22 21.21
CA LYS A 308 10.91 -1.68 21.01
C LYS A 308 10.83 -2.07 19.53
N ALA A 309 10.14 -1.27 18.71
CA ALA A 309 9.95 -1.51 17.29
C ALA A 309 11.26 -1.54 16.51
N LEU A 310 12.06 -0.49 16.66
CA LEU A 310 13.36 -0.37 16.03
C LEU A 310 14.32 -1.45 16.53
N LEU A 311 14.30 -1.72 17.84
CA LEU A 311 15.12 -2.77 18.45
C LEU A 311 14.78 -4.15 17.89
N ALA A 312 13.49 -4.49 17.75
CA ALA A 312 13.06 -5.76 17.20
C ALA A 312 13.52 -5.93 15.74
N HIS A 313 13.33 -4.90 14.90
CA HIS A 313 13.82 -4.94 13.51
C HIS A 313 15.35 -5.11 13.44
N ALA A 314 16.11 -4.32 14.20
CA ALA A 314 17.57 -4.42 14.23
C ALA A 314 18.06 -5.78 14.73
N THR A 315 17.36 -6.38 15.70
CA THR A 315 17.67 -7.72 16.23
C THR A 315 17.40 -8.79 15.19
N PHE A 316 16.27 -8.70 14.48
CA PHE A 316 15.93 -9.61 13.40
C PHE A 316 17.01 -9.61 12.31
N GLU A 317 17.38 -8.42 11.81
CA GLU A 317 18.38 -8.29 10.73
C GLU A 317 19.73 -8.87 11.15
N ALA A 318 20.17 -8.60 12.38
CA ALA A 318 21.41 -9.15 12.92
C ALA A 318 21.38 -10.69 13.00
N ILE A 319 20.29 -11.28 13.52
CA ILE A 319 20.14 -12.73 13.61
C ILE A 319 20.11 -13.36 12.22
N GLN A 320 19.36 -12.78 11.27
CA GLN A 320 19.25 -13.32 9.92
C GLN A 320 20.61 -13.28 9.20
N ALA A 321 21.34 -12.17 9.31
CA ALA A 321 22.67 -12.03 8.72
C ALA A 321 23.65 -13.06 9.29
N GLU A 322 23.71 -13.24 10.62
CA GLU A 322 24.56 -14.26 11.24
C GLU A 322 24.20 -15.68 10.78
N ARG A 323 22.90 -15.96 10.69
CA ARG A 323 22.38 -17.28 10.29
C ARG A 323 22.72 -17.60 8.85
N LEU A 324 22.56 -16.64 7.94
CA LEU A 324 22.90 -16.79 6.52
C LEU A 324 24.40 -16.93 6.33
N ALA A 325 25.22 -16.14 7.05
CA ALA A 325 26.67 -16.27 7.02
C ALA A 325 27.18 -17.63 7.52
N ALA A 326 26.44 -18.27 8.44
CA ALA A 326 26.75 -19.59 8.98
C ALA A 326 26.20 -20.76 8.13
N ALA A 327 25.42 -20.49 7.07
CA ALA A 327 24.89 -21.53 6.21
C ALA A 327 26.00 -22.15 5.35
N THR A 328 26.01 -23.49 5.27
CA THR A 328 27.05 -24.25 4.54
C THR A 328 26.53 -24.89 3.26
N ASP A 329 25.22 -24.89 3.06
CA ASP A 329 24.53 -25.47 1.91
C ASP A 329 23.19 -24.75 1.67
N GLU A 330 22.51 -25.08 0.57
CA GLU A 330 21.23 -24.47 0.21
C GLU A 330 20.12 -24.73 1.22
N ALA A 331 20.14 -25.87 1.91
CA ALA A 331 19.10 -26.21 2.88
C ALA A 331 19.21 -25.33 4.13
N SER A 332 20.41 -25.26 4.71
CA SER A 332 20.72 -24.36 5.82
C SER A 332 20.57 -22.89 5.46
N ALA A 333 20.82 -22.50 4.21
CA ALA A 333 20.54 -21.14 3.74
C ALA A 333 19.03 -20.84 3.68
N ARG A 334 18.21 -21.77 3.19
CA ARG A 334 16.74 -21.64 3.22
C ARG A 334 16.20 -21.55 4.64
N ASP A 335 16.74 -22.34 5.56
CA ASP A 335 16.32 -22.30 6.97
C ASP A 335 16.78 -21.01 7.66
N ALA A 336 17.95 -20.47 7.30
CA ALA A 336 18.44 -19.18 7.78
C ALA A 336 17.62 -17.99 7.25
N ALA A 337 17.09 -18.09 6.03
CA ALA A 337 16.34 -17.01 5.38
C ALA A 337 14.96 -16.74 5.99
N ASP A 338 14.40 -17.66 6.78
CA ASP A 338 13.04 -17.59 7.30
C ASP A 338 13.02 -17.86 8.82
N TRP A 339 12.62 -16.87 9.61
CA TRP A 339 12.63 -16.99 11.07
C TRP A 339 11.77 -18.13 11.60
N ARG A 340 10.73 -18.53 10.85
CA ARG A 340 9.84 -19.65 11.22
C ARG A 340 10.58 -20.99 11.21
N ARG A 341 11.74 -21.05 10.55
CA ARG A 341 12.63 -22.21 10.47
C ARG A 341 13.88 -22.08 11.33
N TRP A 342 14.07 -20.95 12.01
CA TRP A 342 15.15 -20.80 12.98
C TRP A 342 14.95 -21.76 14.17
N PRO A 343 16.01 -22.04 14.95
CA PRO A 343 15.87 -22.72 16.24
C PRO A 343 14.79 -22.04 17.10
N ALA A 344 13.99 -22.83 17.81
CA ALA A 344 12.85 -22.34 18.61
C ALA A 344 13.21 -21.20 19.59
N THR A 345 14.46 -21.18 20.07
CA THR A 345 14.99 -20.12 20.96
C THR A 345 15.07 -18.75 20.31
N LEU A 346 15.19 -18.68 18.98
CA LEU A 346 15.31 -17.46 18.18
C LEU A 346 13.97 -17.06 17.51
N GLN A 347 12.96 -17.93 17.55
CA GLN A 347 11.65 -17.64 16.94
C GLN A 347 10.86 -16.58 17.72
N SER A 348 11.13 -16.38 19.02
CA SER A 348 10.44 -15.39 19.84
C SER A 348 11.23 -14.07 19.91
N PRO A 349 10.63 -12.92 19.57
CA PRO A 349 11.28 -11.61 19.69
C PRO A 349 11.54 -11.19 21.14
N ASP A 350 10.75 -11.72 22.08
CA ASP A 350 10.87 -11.46 23.51
C ASP A 350 11.63 -12.60 24.25
N GLY A 351 12.20 -13.55 23.50
CA GLY A 351 12.93 -14.70 24.05
C GLY A 351 14.33 -14.36 24.56
N ALA A 352 14.86 -15.24 25.42
CA ALA A 352 16.18 -15.04 26.03
C ALA A 352 17.33 -14.95 25.00
N ALA A 353 17.23 -15.63 23.84
CA ALA A 353 18.24 -15.56 22.81
C ALA A 353 18.22 -14.23 22.05
N ALA A 354 17.03 -13.68 21.78
CA ALA A 354 16.89 -12.33 21.21
C ALA A 354 17.41 -11.27 22.19
N ALA A 355 17.11 -11.40 23.49
CA ALA A 355 17.66 -10.53 24.54
C ALA A 355 19.20 -10.65 24.68
N ALA A 356 19.75 -11.86 24.54
CA ALA A 356 21.19 -12.07 24.52
C ALA A 356 21.83 -11.39 23.31
N MET A 357 21.23 -11.51 22.11
CA MET A 357 21.67 -10.80 20.90
C MET A 357 21.65 -9.28 21.11
N ALA A 358 20.63 -8.76 21.78
CA ALA A 358 20.56 -7.34 22.11
C ALA A 358 21.73 -6.85 23.00
N THR A 359 22.35 -7.77 23.75
CA THR A 359 23.47 -7.47 24.63
C THR A 359 24.82 -7.73 23.96
N THR A 360 25.01 -8.88 23.30
CA THR A 360 26.28 -9.28 22.70
C THR A 360 26.50 -8.70 21.30
N GLY A 361 25.42 -8.38 20.59
CA GLY A 361 25.40 -7.82 19.23
C GLY A 361 25.19 -6.30 19.20
N ALA A 362 25.54 -5.57 20.26
CA ALA A 362 25.25 -4.14 20.38
C ALA A 362 25.76 -3.29 19.20
N ASP A 363 26.91 -3.65 18.61
CA ASP A 363 27.45 -2.99 17.41
C ASP A 363 26.58 -3.26 16.17
N ALA A 364 26.21 -4.52 15.91
CA ALA A 364 25.35 -4.92 14.79
C ALA A 364 23.96 -4.28 14.89
N LEU A 365 23.35 -4.26 16.09
CA LEU A 365 22.09 -3.57 16.32
C LEU A 365 22.23 -2.06 16.14
N GLY A 366 23.36 -1.49 16.59
CA GLY A 366 23.70 -0.10 16.36
C GLY A 366 23.75 0.24 14.88
N TYR A 367 24.37 -0.62 14.07
CA TYR A 367 24.44 -0.49 12.62
C TYR A 367 23.05 -0.51 11.97
N HIS A 368 22.20 -1.49 12.28
CA HIS A 368 20.84 -1.52 11.70
C HIS A 368 19.97 -0.35 12.15
N ALA A 369 20.10 0.10 13.41
CA ALA A 369 19.43 1.31 13.85
C ALA A 369 19.94 2.57 13.11
N PHE A 370 21.24 2.62 12.83
CA PHE A 370 21.87 3.68 12.05
C PHE A 370 21.34 3.73 10.61
N LEU A 371 21.21 2.57 9.95
CA LEU A 371 20.60 2.47 8.62
C LEU A 371 19.19 3.07 8.58
N GLN A 372 18.36 2.72 9.57
CA GLN A 372 16.99 3.24 9.68
C GLN A 372 16.96 4.76 9.93
N TRP A 373 17.90 5.27 10.71
CA TRP A 373 18.03 6.71 10.94
C TRP A 373 18.37 7.47 9.65
N LEU A 374 19.32 6.97 8.84
CA LEU A 374 19.68 7.61 7.57
C LEU A 374 18.48 7.68 6.61
N ALA A 375 17.71 6.59 6.52
CA ALA A 375 16.51 6.55 5.68
C ALA A 375 15.42 7.51 6.18
N ALA A 376 15.15 7.52 7.49
CA ALA A 376 14.18 8.42 8.09
C ALA A 376 14.57 9.91 7.92
N ASP A 377 15.86 10.26 8.10
CA ASP A 377 16.35 11.63 7.87
C ASP A 377 16.16 12.08 6.42
N GLY A 378 16.52 11.21 5.47
CA GLY A 378 16.35 11.50 4.05
C GLY A 378 14.89 11.70 3.65
N LEU A 379 13.97 10.87 4.16
CA LEU A 379 12.55 11.00 3.84
C LEU A 379 11.93 12.24 4.49
N ALA A 380 12.30 12.53 5.74
CA ALA A 380 11.93 13.77 6.42
C ALA A 380 12.40 15.01 5.64
N ASP A 381 13.58 14.95 5.04
CA ASP A 381 14.08 16.03 4.19
C ASP A 381 13.35 16.17 2.87
N ALA A 382 13.08 15.06 2.19
CA ALA A 382 12.31 15.07 0.95
C ALA A 382 10.94 15.72 1.17
N GLN A 383 10.26 15.40 2.27
CA GLN A 383 9.01 16.05 2.63
C GLN A 383 9.19 17.54 2.92
N ARG A 384 10.16 17.94 3.75
CA ARG A 384 10.40 19.37 4.02
C ARG A 384 10.66 20.16 2.74
N ARG A 385 11.56 19.68 1.88
CA ARG A 385 11.91 20.35 0.62
C ARG A 385 10.74 20.41 -0.36
N ALA A 386 9.92 19.36 -0.42
CA ALA A 386 8.68 19.39 -1.18
C ALA A 386 7.75 20.52 -0.71
N ARG A 387 7.53 20.65 0.61
CA ARG A 387 6.69 21.70 1.20
C ARG A 387 7.29 23.09 1.00
N ASP A 388 8.58 23.25 1.26
CA ASP A 388 9.31 24.52 1.10
C ASP A 388 9.32 25.00 -0.36
N ALA A 389 9.30 24.07 -1.32
CA ALA A 389 9.17 24.37 -2.75
C ALA A 389 7.73 24.72 -3.20
N GLY A 390 6.75 24.65 -2.29
CA GLY A 390 5.37 25.07 -2.54
C GLY A 390 4.35 23.94 -2.68
N MET A 391 4.72 22.66 -2.48
CA MET A 391 3.72 21.58 -2.52
C MET A 391 2.76 21.68 -1.34
N ALA A 392 1.44 21.67 -1.60
CA ALA A 392 0.42 21.71 -0.54
C ALA A 392 0.24 20.37 0.21
N ILE A 393 0.66 19.26 -0.39
CA ILE A 393 0.63 17.92 0.21
C ILE A 393 2.09 17.48 0.43
N GLY A 394 2.92 17.56 -0.59
CA GLY A 394 4.29 17.03 -0.58
C GLY A 394 4.33 15.56 -0.94
N VAL A 395 5.13 14.77 -0.23
CA VAL A 395 5.26 13.32 -0.45
C VAL A 395 3.96 12.60 -0.06
N ILE A 396 3.46 11.77 -0.96
CA ILE A 396 2.42 10.77 -0.70
C ILE A 396 3.12 9.41 -0.62
N ALA A 397 3.23 8.85 0.58
CA ALA A 397 3.77 7.52 0.80
C ALA A 397 2.79 6.44 0.32
N ASP A 398 3.28 5.23 0.13
CA ASP A 398 2.47 4.08 -0.30
C ASP A 398 2.64 2.90 0.67
N LEU A 399 1.52 2.39 1.17
CA LEU A 399 1.44 1.34 2.16
C LEU A 399 0.99 0.04 1.50
N ALA A 400 1.96 -0.83 1.19
CA ALA A 400 1.73 -2.22 0.80
C ALA A 400 0.75 -2.96 1.73
N VAL A 401 -0.10 -3.79 1.10
CA VAL A 401 -1.17 -4.57 1.74
C VAL A 401 -0.69 -5.46 2.88
N GLY A 402 0.51 -6.03 2.76
CA GLY A 402 1.05 -7.04 3.67
C GLY A 402 2.57 -6.97 3.85
N THR A 403 3.11 -7.97 4.53
CA THR A 403 4.55 -8.12 4.77
C THR A 403 4.96 -9.56 4.48
N ASP A 404 6.21 -9.80 4.06
CA ASP A 404 6.74 -11.16 3.93
C ASP A 404 6.59 -11.88 5.29
N PRO A 405 5.99 -13.10 5.32
CA PRO A 405 5.75 -13.83 6.55
C PRO A 405 7.05 -14.27 7.26
N GLY A 406 8.16 -14.36 6.53
CA GLY A 406 9.50 -14.57 7.05
C GLY A 406 10.23 -13.26 7.42
N GLY A 407 9.55 -12.10 7.36
CA GLY A 407 10.10 -10.78 7.65
C GLY A 407 10.09 -10.37 9.12
N SER A 408 10.78 -9.27 9.43
CA SER A 408 10.92 -8.77 10.80
C SER A 408 9.60 -8.31 11.42
N HIS A 409 8.67 -7.80 10.62
CA HIS A 409 7.36 -7.35 11.12
C HIS A 409 6.51 -8.54 11.55
N ALA A 410 6.46 -9.60 10.74
CA ALA A 410 5.84 -10.88 11.10
C ALA A 410 6.48 -11.50 12.34
N TRP A 411 7.82 -11.47 12.44
CA TRP A 411 8.55 -11.95 13.61
C TRP A 411 8.24 -11.15 14.89
N ALA A 412 8.11 -9.83 14.80
CA ALA A 412 7.85 -8.97 15.95
C ALA A 412 6.38 -8.98 16.42
N ARG A 413 5.43 -9.17 15.49
CA ARG A 413 3.98 -9.04 15.70
C ARG A 413 3.22 -10.35 15.47
N GLN A 414 3.79 -11.48 15.89
CA GLN A 414 3.26 -12.83 15.62
C GLN A 414 1.81 -13.03 16.09
N THR A 415 1.38 -12.36 17.17
CA THR A 415 0.00 -12.44 17.68
C THR A 415 -1.00 -11.58 16.90
N GLU A 416 -0.51 -10.67 16.06
CA GLU A 416 -1.32 -9.71 15.29
C GLU A 416 -1.27 -10.00 13.78
N ILE A 417 -0.42 -10.92 13.31
CA ILE A 417 -0.24 -11.29 11.89
C ILE A 417 -0.65 -12.75 11.64
N LEU A 418 -1.31 -13.02 10.51
CA LEU A 418 -1.72 -14.36 10.06
C LEU A 418 -0.60 -15.06 9.29
N ASN A 419 0.26 -15.81 9.98
CA ASN A 419 1.42 -16.48 9.36
C ASN A 419 1.09 -17.73 8.51
N GLY A 420 -0.11 -18.32 8.69
CA GLY A 420 -0.57 -19.51 7.96
C GLY A 420 -1.25 -19.23 6.61
N PHE A 421 -1.35 -17.96 6.23
CA PHE A 421 -2.05 -17.49 5.05
C PHE A 421 -1.22 -16.47 4.29
N HIS A 422 -1.49 -16.37 3.00
CA HIS A 422 -1.10 -15.23 2.20
C HIS A 422 -2.35 -14.44 1.80
N ALA A 423 -2.21 -13.13 1.68
CA ALA A 423 -3.19 -12.33 0.96
C ALA A 423 -3.14 -12.66 -0.53
N GLY A 424 -4.29 -12.51 -1.17
CA GLY A 424 -4.43 -12.75 -2.58
C GLY A 424 -5.71 -12.12 -3.13
N ALA A 425 -6.11 -12.60 -4.29
CA ALA A 425 -7.39 -12.29 -4.91
C ALA A 425 -8.05 -13.58 -5.42
N PRO A 426 -9.39 -13.68 -5.37
CA PRO A 426 -10.08 -14.75 -6.07
C PRO A 426 -9.88 -14.62 -7.58
N PRO A 427 -10.22 -15.65 -8.38
CA PRO A 427 -10.31 -15.53 -9.83
C PRO A 427 -11.12 -14.31 -10.28
N ASP A 428 -10.58 -13.56 -11.24
CA ASP A 428 -11.20 -12.34 -11.80
C ASP A 428 -11.06 -12.28 -13.34
N LEU A 429 -11.58 -11.20 -13.94
CA LEU A 429 -11.60 -10.96 -15.39
C LEU A 429 -10.21 -10.95 -16.04
N TYR A 430 -9.18 -10.49 -15.33
CA TYR A 430 -7.83 -10.33 -15.87
C TYR A 430 -6.90 -11.48 -15.44
N ASN A 431 -7.19 -12.12 -14.32
CA ASN A 431 -6.44 -13.23 -13.72
C ASN A 431 -7.41 -14.39 -13.42
N PRO A 432 -7.74 -15.23 -14.41
CA PRO A 432 -8.72 -16.31 -14.24
C PRO A 432 -8.27 -17.42 -13.27
N LEU A 433 -7.00 -17.44 -12.86
CA LEU A 433 -6.46 -18.36 -11.85
C LEU A 433 -6.51 -17.80 -10.42
N GLY A 434 -6.92 -16.54 -10.25
CA GLY A 434 -6.73 -15.79 -9.02
C GLY A 434 -5.25 -15.47 -8.77
N GLN A 435 -4.96 -14.89 -7.61
CA GLN A 435 -3.61 -14.45 -7.25
C GLN A 435 -3.28 -14.85 -5.82
N ASP A 436 -2.05 -15.34 -5.61
CA ASP A 436 -1.41 -15.43 -4.29
C ASP A 436 -0.26 -14.42 -4.28
N TRP A 437 -0.34 -13.41 -3.41
CA TRP A 437 0.65 -12.34 -3.34
C TRP A 437 1.83 -12.68 -2.42
N GLY A 438 1.81 -13.83 -1.74
CA GLY A 438 2.93 -14.31 -0.91
C GLY A 438 3.18 -13.51 0.36
N VAL A 439 2.26 -12.61 0.75
CA VAL A 439 2.42 -11.72 1.91
C VAL A 439 1.39 -12.02 3.00
N ALA A 440 1.82 -11.97 4.25
CA ALA A 440 0.93 -12.07 5.39
C ALA A 440 0.23 -10.75 5.68
N VAL A 441 -0.99 -10.85 6.20
CA VAL A 441 -1.82 -9.73 6.64
C VAL A 441 -2.11 -9.82 8.13
N PHE A 442 -2.74 -8.79 8.68
CA PHE A 442 -3.13 -8.80 10.08
C PHE A 442 -4.22 -9.84 10.37
N SER A 443 -4.24 -10.31 11.62
CA SER A 443 -5.36 -11.04 12.21
C SER A 443 -6.36 -10.04 12.78
N PRO A 444 -7.61 -9.97 12.30
CA PRO A 444 -8.65 -9.09 12.87
C PRO A 444 -8.83 -9.29 14.39
N ARG A 445 -8.77 -10.55 14.83
CA ARG A 445 -8.85 -10.92 16.25
C ARG A 445 -7.60 -10.51 17.02
N GLY A 446 -6.43 -10.74 16.41
CA GLY A 446 -5.13 -10.32 16.96
C GLY A 446 -5.06 -8.81 17.17
N LEU A 447 -5.52 -8.02 16.19
CA LEU A 447 -5.60 -6.56 16.29
C LEU A 447 -6.49 -6.13 17.47
N ARG A 448 -7.74 -6.62 17.55
CA ARG A 448 -8.65 -6.30 18.67
C ARG A 448 -8.04 -6.63 20.03
N ARG A 449 -7.45 -7.82 20.17
CA ARG A 449 -6.84 -8.29 21.42
C ARG A 449 -5.66 -7.45 21.87
N ASN A 450 -4.96 -6.81 20.94
CA ASN A 450 -3.79 -5.98 21.21
C ASN A 450 -4.09 -4.48 21.08
N GLY A 451 -5.37 -4.08 21.03
CA GLY A 451 -5.78 -2.69 20.97
C GLY A 451 -5.33 -1.98 19.69
N TYR A 452 -5.27 -2.72 18.58
CA TYR A 452 -4.85 -2.26 17.26
C TYR A 452 -3.41 -1.70 17.21
N ALA A 453 -2.55 -2.09 18.16
CA ALA A 453 -1.22 -1.52 18.31
C ALA A 453 -0.36 -1.64 17.05
N ALA A 454 -0.30 -2.82 16.40
CA ALA A 454 0.47 -2.98 15.17
C ALA A 454 -0.07 -2.14 14.00
N PHE A 455 -1.39 -1.96 13.91
CA PHE A 455 -2.00 -1.12 12.87
C PHE A 455 -1.70 0.37 13.08
N ILE A 456 -1.84 0.87 14.31
CA ILE A 456 -1.53 2.26 14.67
C ILE A 456 -0.04 2.56 14.46
N GLU A 457 0.84 1.65 14.87
CA GLU A 457 2.28 1.75 14.65
C GLU A 457 2.63 1.86 13.17
N MET A 458 2.03 1.01 12.34
CA MET A 458 2.19 1.02 10.89
C MET A 458 1.72 2.34 10.25
N LEU A 459 0.55 2.85 10.65
CA LEU A 459 0.07 4.15 10.17
C LEU A 459 1.06 5.27 10.54
N ARG A 460 1.47 5.34 11.82
CA ARG A 460 2.39 6.38 12.29
C ARG A 460 3.74 6.34 11.59
N ALA A 461 4.30 5.16 11.34
CA ALA A 461 5.56 5.02 10.64
C ALA A 461 5.48 5.60 9.21
N ASN A 462 4.41 5.27 8.48
CA ASN A 462 4.24 5.70 7.09
C ASN A 462 3.77 7.15 6.94
N LEU A 463 3.13 7.71 7.96
CA LEU A 463 2.71 9.11 8.00
C LEU A 463 3.75 10.06 8.62
N ALA A 464 4.80 9.53 9.26
CA ALA A 464 5.80 10.35 9.99
C ALA A 464 6.48 11.41 9.13
N HIS A 465 6.65 11.14 7.83
CA HIS A 465 7.42 11.95 6.90
C HIS A 465 6.69 12.15 5.56
N ALA A 466 5.36 12.17 5.57
CA ALA A 466 4.54 12.32 4.38
C ALA A 466 3.36 13.26 4.62
N GLY A 467 2.90 13.94 3.59
CA GLY A 467 1.64 14.70 3.60
C GLY A 467 0.47 13.94 2.98
N GLY A 468 0.69 12.70 2.54
CA GLY A 468 -0.37 11.78 2.18
C GLY A 468 0.06 10.32 2.30
N LEU A 469 -0.92 9.43 2.33
CA LEU A 469 -0.74 7.99 2.35
C LEU A 469 -1.71 7.32 1.38
N ARG A 470 -1.18 6.57 0.42
CA ARG A 470 -1.92 5.57 -0.34
C ARG A 470 -1.96 4.28 0.49
N ILE A 471 -3.15 3.75 0.74
CA ILE A 471 -3.38 2.42 1.31
C ILE A 471 -3.66 1.49 0.13
N ASP A 472 -2.69 0.62 -0.15
CA ASP A 472 -2.80 -0.42 -1.16
C ASP A 472 -3.89 -1.43 -0.76
N HIS A 473 -4.73 -1.82 -1.70
CA HIS A 473 -5.85 -2.72 -1.50
C HIS A 473 -6.69 -2.34 -0.27
N VAL A 474 -7.29 -1.13 -0.29
CA VAL A 474 -8.05 -0.57 0.85
C VAL A 474 -9.23 -1.45 1.27
N LEU A 475 -9.68 -2.33 0.37
CA LEU A 475 -10.63 -3.40 0.63
C LEU A 475 -10.22 -4.23 1.85
N GLY A 476 -8.91 -4.38 2.12
CA GLY A 476 -8.33 -5.05 3.28
C GLY A 476 -8.77 -4.47 4.64
N LEU A 477 -9.31 -3.24 4.68
CA LEU A 477 -9.93 -2.70 5.89
C LEU A 477 -11.30 -3.33 6.17
N ALA A 478 -11.98 -3.85 5.15
CA ALA A 478 -13.28 -4.51 5.25
C ALA A 478 -13.19 -6.04 5.16
N ARG A 479 -12.38 -6.56 4.24
CA ARG A 479 -12.16 -8.00 4.05
C ARG A 479 -10.86 -8.28 3.32
N MET A 480 -10.28 -9.47 3.54
CA MET A 480 -9.12 -9.94 2.78
C MET A 480 -9.37 -11.34 2.25
N TRP A 481 -9.02 -11.60 0.98
CA TRP A 481 -8.99 -12.96 0.45
C TRP A 481 -7.73 -13.66 0.97
N LEU A 482 -7.92 -14.67 1.82
CA LEU A 482 -6.84 -15.43 2.42
C LEU A 482 -6.64 -16.74 1.67
N VAL A 483 -5.44 -16.91 1.12
CA VAL A 483 -4.98 -18.15 0.50
C VAL A 483 -4.22 -18.95 1.56
N PRO A 484 -4.66 -20.17 1.93
CA PRO A 484 -3.89 -21.04 2.82
C PRO A 484 -2.51 -21.33 2.23
N ALA A 485 -1.46 -21.26 3.05
CA ALA A 485 -0.10 -21.45 2.56
C ALA A 485 0.08 -22.80 1.84
N GLY A 486 0.54 -22.76 0.58
CA GLY A 486 0.73 -23.94 -0.27
C GLY A 486 -0.51 -24.44 -1.01
N ALA A 487 -1.66 -23.79 -0.85
CA ALA A 487 -2.87 -24.04 -1.63
C ALA A 487 -2.93 -23.13 -2.87
N PRO A 488 -3.70 -23.49 -3.92
CA PRO A 488 -3.96 -22.57 -5.04
C PRO A 488 -4.83 -21.40 -4.60
N ALA A 489 -4.73 -20.25 -5.29
CA ALA A 489 -5.50 -19.03 -4.97
C ALA A 489 -7.03 -19.26 -4.96
N SER A 490 -7.53 -20.20 -5.76
CA SER A 490 -8.94 -20.61 -5.82
C SER A 490 -9.45 -21.32 -4.55
N ALA A 491 -8.55 -21.79 -3.68
CA ALA A 491 -8.90 -22.43 -2.40
C ALA A 491 -9.01 -21.43 -1.22
N GLY A 492 -8.91 -20.12 -1.52
CA GLY A 492 -9.01 -19.08 -0.50
C GLY A 492 -10.42 -18.80 0.01
N ALA A 493 -10.51 -17.88 0.96
CA ALA A 493 -11.76 -17.36 1.49
C ALA A 493 -11.63 -15.91 1.95
N TYR A 494 -12.70 -15.13 1.85
CA TYR A 494 -12.74 -13.80 2.45
C TYR A 494 -12.86 -13.88 3.98
N LEU A 495 -11.92 -13.26 4.69
CA LEU A 495 -12.00 -12.99 6.12
C LEU A 495 -12.40 -11.53 6.34
N SER A 496 -13.40 -11.28 7.18
CA SER A 496 -13.90 -9.94 7.48
C SER A 496 -13.01 -9.19 8.48
N PHE A 497 -12.80 -7.89 8.25
CA PHE A 497 -12.01 -6.98 9.06
C PHE A 497 -12.92 -5.91 9.71
N PRO A 498 -12.50 -5.31 10.84
CA PRO A 498 -13.31 -4.32 11.55
C PRO A 498 -13.25 -2.94 10.89
N LEU A 499 -13.93 -2.79 9.74
CA LEU A 499 -13.89 -1.59 8.89
C LEU A 499 -14.04 -0.28 9.67
N ASP A 500 -15.09 -0.14 10.47
CA ASP A 500 -15.35 1.09 11.22
C ASP A 500 -14.22 1.45 12.21
N ASP A 501 -13.69 0.45 12.92
CA ASP A 501 -12.59 0.66 13.86
C ASP A 501 -11.34 1.12 13.11
N LEU A 502 -11.01 0.46 12.00
CA LEU A 502 -9.82 0.79 11.21
C LEU A 502 -9.94 2.16 10.55
N LEU A 503 -11.10 2.52 9.99
CA LEU A 503 -11.33 3.84 9.41
C LEU A 503 -11.28 4.96 10.45
N ARG A 504 -11.79 4.73 11.67
CA ARG A 504 -11.66 5.67 12.79
C ARG A 504 -10.20 5.91 13.15
N LEU A 505 -9.39 4.85 13.24
CA LEU A 505 -7.96 4.96 13.52
C LEU A 505 -7.21 5.67 12.38
N VAL A 506 -7.55 5.38 11.12
CA VAL A 506 -7.02 6.09 9.94
C VAL A 506 -7.35 7.59 10.01
N ALA A 507 -8.57 7.97 10.36
CA ALA A 507 -8.98 9.36 10.46
C ALA A 507 -8.22 10.11 11.58
N ILE A 508 -8.01 9.46 12.74
CA ILE A 508 -7.20 10.03 13.83
C ILE A 508 -5.77 10.29 13.35
N GLU A 509 -5.10 9.27 12.80
CA GLU A 509 -3.69 9.41 12.40
C GLU A 509 -3.53 10.35 11.20
N SER A 510 -4.49 10.39 10.27
CA SER A 510 -4.55 11.38 9.18
C SER A 510 -4.50 12.82 9.70
N TRP A 511 -5.32 13.18 10.70
CA TRP A 511 -5.30 14.54 11.27
C TRP A 511 -4.05 14.83 12.09
N ARG A 512 -3.57 13.87 12.88
CA ARG A 512 -2.33 14.02 13.67
C ARG A 512 -1.12 14.34 12.79
N HIS A 513 -1.08 13.73 11.61
CA HIS A 513 0.00 13.92 10.65
C HIS A 513 -0.30 14.97 9.58
N ARG A 514 -1.52 15.53 9.56
CA ARG A 514 -2.01 16.47 8.53
C ARG A 514 -1.79 15.92 7.13
N ALA A 515 -2.21 14.67 6.93
CA ALA A 515 -1.92 13.90 5.74
C ALA A 515 -3.20 13.35 5.10
N ILE A 516 -3.31 13.50 3.78
CA ILE A 516 -4.45 12.97 3.02
C ILE A 516 -4.38 11.44 2.94
N ILE A 517 -5.53 10.78 2.82
CA ILE A 517 -5.60 9.33 2.67
C ILE A 517 -6.24 8.99 1.32
N ILE A 518 -5.56 8.15 0.56
CA ILE A 518 -6.03 7.58 -0.71
C ILE A 518 -6.15 6.07 -0.48
N GLY A 519 -7.33 5.50 -0.65
CA GLY A 519 -7.56 4.07 -0.65
C GLY A 519 -7.60 3.55 -2.08
N GLU A 520 -6.72 2.61 -2.43
CA GLU A 520 -6.85 1.92 -3.70
C GLU A 520 -8.02 0.93 -3.64
N ASN A 521 -9.10 1.26 -4.35
CA ASN A 521 -10.37 0.55 -4.36
C ASN A 521 -10.65 -0.10 -5.73
N LEU A 522 -9.69 -0.83 -6.29
CA LEU A 522 -9.84 -1.56 -7.55
C LEU A 522 -10.13 -3.06 -7.30
N GLY A 523 -10.67 -3.74 -8.31
CA GLY A 523 -11.04 -5.16 -8.26
C GLY A 523 -12.46 -5.39 -7.75
N THR A 524 -12.68 -6.48 -7.00
CA THR A 524 -14.02 -6.87 -6.51
C THR A 524 -14.40 -6.10 -5.24
N VAL A 525 -14.76 -4.83 -5.41
CA VAL A 525 -15.14 -3.90 -4.35
C VAL A 525 -16.45 -4.31 -3.68
N PRO A 526 -16.52 -4.40 -2.33
CA PRO A 526 -17.80 -4.58 -1.64
C PRO A 526 -18.73 -3.39 -1.89
N GLU A 527 -20.02 -3.67 -2.13
CA GLU A 527 -21.05 -2.67 -2.47
C GLU A 527 -21.05 -1.43 -1.56
N THR A 528 -20.90 -1.61 -0.25
CA THR A 528 -20.94 -0.52 0.73
C THR A 528 -19.59 0.11 1.05
N LEU A 529 -18.49 -0.37 0.45
CA LEU A 529 -17.15 0.09 0.81
C LEU A 529 -16.92 1.54 0.39
N ASN A 530 -17.29 1.90 -0.84
CA ASN A 530 -17.07 3.25 -1.37
C ASN A 530 -17.78 4.31 -0.52
N ASP A 531 -19.04 4.06 -0.13
CA ASP A 531 -19.80 4.93 0.78
C ASP A 531 -19.10 5.07 2.15
N ALA A 532 -18.56 3.97 2.68
CA ALA A 532 -17.85 3.99 3.95
C ALA A 532 -16.55 4.82 3.87
N LEU A 533 -15.77 4.67 2.79
CA LEU A 533 -14.58 5.48 2.53
C LEU A 533 -14.93 6.96 2.39
N GLU A 534 -15.98 7.26 1.62
CA GLU A 534 -16.44 8.62 1.37
C GLU A 534 -16.92 9.31 2.64
N SER A 535 -17.70 8.62 3.47
CA SER A 535 -18.16 9.14 4.75
C SER A 535 -17.02 9.55 5.69
N ARG A 536 -15.83 8.97 5.49
CA ARG A 536 -14.61 9.25 6.27
C ARG A 536 -13.61 10.11 5.52
N GLY A 537 -13.95 10.64 4.35
CA GLY A 537 -13.05 11.48 3.54
C GLY A 537 -11.78 10.75 3.08
N VAL A 538 -11.84 9.43 2.92
CA VAL A 538 -10.79 8.66 2.26
C VAL A 538 -11.06 8.73 0.76
N LEU A 539 -10.09 9.20 -0.02
CA LEU A 539 -10.22 9.30 -1.47
C LEU A 539 -10.13 7.90 -2.09
N GLY A 540 -11.01 7.56 -3.03
CA GLY A 540 -10.82 6.41 -3.92
C GLY A 540 -9.72 6.66 -4.97
N ILE A 541 -9.56 5.73 -5.91
CA ILE A 541 -8.73 5.89 -7.10
C ILE A 541 -9.51 5.48 -8.36
N ASP A 542 -9.61 6.39 -9.30
CA ASP A 542 -10.21 6.16 -10.60
C ASP A 542 -9.10 6.10 -11.65
N VAL A 543 -8.99 4.93 -12.29
CA VAL A 543 -8.00 4.66 -13.32
C VAL A 543 -8.68 4.65 -14.68
N LEU A 544 -8.19 5.47 -15.60
CA LEU A 544 -8.74 5.64 -16.96
C LEU A 544 -9.23 4.35 -17.64
N TRP A 545 -8.47 3.27 -17.52
CA TRP A 545 -8.78 1.99 -18.17
C TRP A 545 -10.08 1.33 -17.68
N PHE A 546 -10.49 1.61 -16.45
CA PHE A 546 -11.57 0.92 -15.75
C PHE A 546 -12.85 1.76 -15.60
N VAL A 547 -12.79 3.07 -15.85
CA VAL A 547 -13.98 3.93 -15.71
C VAL A 547 -14.81 3.89 -16.98
N ARG A 548 -15.79 2.98 -17.00
CA ARG A 548 -16.67 2.69 -18.14
C ARG A 548 -18.14 2.72 -17.72
N GLU A 549 -19.03 2.86 -18.69
CA GLU A 549 -20.46 2.71 -18.47
C GLU A 549 -20.76 1.29 -17.98
N GLU A 550 -21.64 1.17 -16.98
CA GLU A 550 -22.15 -0.13 -16.56
C GLU A 550 -23.01 -0.70 -17.71
N GLU A 551 -22.79 -1.96 -18.07
CA GLU A 551 -23.70 -2.63 -18.99
C GLU A 551 -25.07 -2.73 -18.32
N GLU A 552 -26.08 -2.01 -18.83
CA GLU A 552 -27.47 -2.21 -18.41
C GLU A 552 -27.84 -3.67 -18.72
N GLU A 553 -27.93 -4.52 -17.69
CA GLU A 553 -28.62 -5.79 -17.83
C GLU A 553 -30.08 -5.46 -18.16
N ASP A 554 -30.50 -5.74 -19.39
CA ASP A 554 -31.90 -5.69 -19.80
C ASP A 554 -32.77 -6.29 -18.70
N GLY A 555 -33.55 -5.45 -18.02
CA GLY A 555 -34.31 -5.81 -16.84
C GLY A 555 -35.24 -6.99 -17.11
N ALA A 556 -34.88 -8.16 -16.60
CA ALA A 556 -35.81 -9.26 -16.41
C ALA A 556 -36.61 -9.03 -15.12
N ASP A 557 -37.57 -8.10 -15.18
CA ASP A 557 -38.66 -8.05 -14.22
C ASP A 557 -39.43 -9.40 -14.24
N GLY A 558 -39.48 -10.06 -13.08
CA GLY A 558 -40.56 -10.99 -12.72
C GLY A 558 -40.23 -12.48 -12.72
N ASP A 559 -40.24 -13.05 -11.50
CA ASP A 559 -40.59 -14.43 -11.16
C ASP A 559 -40.66 -15.46 -12.31
N ASN A 560 -39.53 -16.10 -12.63
CA ASN A 560 -39.58 -17.49 -13.10
C ASN A 560 -38.25 -18.20 -12.88
N VAL A 561 -38.28 -19.21 -12.00
CA VAL A 561 -37.25 -20.23 -11.88
C VAL A 561 -37.30 -21.09 -13.14
N ALA A 562 -36.34 -20.91 -14.05
CA ALA A 562 -36.14 -21.81 -15.18
C ALA A 562 -34.69 -22.28 -15.27
N ALA A 563 -34.57 -23.55 -15.64
CA ALA A 563 -33.39 -24.44 -15.68
C ALA A 563 -32.18 -23.89 -16.48
N PRO A 564 -30.97 -24.47 -16.31
CA PRO A 564 -29.74 -23.87 -16.81
C PRO A 564 -29.72 -23.82 -18.34
N ALA A 565 -29.47 -22.64 -18.88
CA ALA A 565 -29.29 -22.43 -20.31
C ALA A 565 -28.05 -23.20 -20.80
N THR A 566 -28.30 -24.23 -21.59
CA THR A 566 -27.31 -24.91 -22.42
C THR A 566 -26.98 -24.04 -23.64
N GLU A 567 -25.68 -23.90 -23.90
CA GLU A 567 -25.06 -23.36 -25.13
C GLU A 567 -25.08 -21.82 -25.28
N ALA A 568 -23.98 -21.19 -24.85
CA ALA A 568 -23.60 -19.84 -25.26
C ALA A 568 -23.17 -19.86 -26.74
N PRO A 569 -23.67 -18.94 -27.59
CA PRO A 569 -23.23 -18.87 -28.98
C PRO A 569 -21.77 -18.43 -29.05
N ALA A 570 -20.96 -19.22 -29.75
CA ALA A 570 -19.62 -18.83 -30.16
C ALA A 570 -19.68 -17.79 -31.29
N SER A 571 -18.78 -16.80 -31.25
CA SER A 571 -18.28 -15.97 -32.37
C SER A 571 -18.64 -14.48 -32.51
N ALA A 572 -19.05 -13.79 -31.44
CA ALA A 572 -18.91 -12.33 -31.41
C ALA A 572 -18.38 -11.90 -30.05
N THR A 573 -17.16 -11.35 -30.00
CA THR A 573 -16.74 -10.54 -28.84
C THR A 573 -17.71 -9.37 -28.74
N PRO A 574 -18.42 -9.18 -27.62
CA PRO A 574 -19.27 -8.01 -27.43
C PRO A 574 -18.44 -6.74 -27.62
N ASP A 575 -19.08 -5.68 -28.14
CA ASP A 575 -18.44 -4.37 -28.24
C ASP A 575 -18.01 -3.92 -26.83
N PRO A 576 -16.83 -3.31 -26.69
CA PRO A 576 -16.35 -2.89 -25.38
C PRO A 576 -17.29 -1.83 -24.79
N ALA A 577 -17.65 -1.97 -23.51
CA ALA A 577 -18.41 -0.96 -22.79
C ALA A 577 -17.77 0.44 -22.97
N PRO A 578 -18.56 1.48 -23.30
CA PRO A 578 -18.05 2.83 -23.54
C PRO A 578 -17.25 3.40 -22.35
N PHE A 579 -16.22 4.19 -22.65
CA PHE A 579 -15.48 4.92 -21.61
C PHE A 579 -16.29 6.12 -21.12
N LEU A 580 -16.38 6.29 -19.80
CA LEU A 580 -17.03 7.45 -19.21
C LEU A 580 -16.15 8.70 -19.37
N PRO A 581 -16.73 9.85 -19.76
CA PRO A 581 -16.00 11.11 -19.75
C PRO A 581 -15.53 11.46 -18.32
N PRO A 582 -14.32 12.00 -18.14
CA PRO A 582 -13.78 12.39 -16.84
C PRO A 582 -14.73 13.24 -15.99
N GLU A 583 -15.56 14.08 -16.62
CA GLU A 583 -16.58 14.90 -15.96
C GLU A 583 -17.61 14.07 -15.16
N ALA A 584 -17.83 12.81 -15.53
CA ALA A 584 -18.74 11.88 -14.88
C ALA A 584 -18.05 10.99 -13.82
N TRP A 585 -16.74 11.15 -13.60
CA TRP A 585 -16.02 10.33 -12.63
C TRP A 585 -16.38 10.70 -11.19
N PRO A 586 -16.33 9.75 -10.24
CA PRO A 586 -16.55 10.00 -8.82
C PRO A 586 -15.78 11.22 -8.27
N ALA A 587 -16.50 12.12 -7.60
CA ALA A 587 -15.90 13.36 -7.10
C ALA A 587 -14.92 13.12 -5.94
N LEU A 588 -15.07 12.04 -5.16
CA LEU A 588 -14.22 11.72 -4.02
C LEU A 588 -13.16 10.64 -4.33
N ALA A 589 -12.49 10.79 -5.46
CA ALA A 589 -11.39 9.94 -5.87
C ALA A 589 -10.19 10.74 -6.37
N VAL A 590 -9.04 10.08 -6.49
CA VAL A 590 -7.93 10.57 -7.30
C VAL A 590 -8.13 10.08 -8.72
N ALA A 591 -8.02 10.97 -9.71
CA ALA A 591 -8.00 10.57 -11.11
C ALA A 591 -6.56 10.28 -11.56
N THR A 592 -6.33 9.14 -12.20
CA THR A 592 -5.04 8.76 -12.78
C THR A 592 -5.22 8.12 -14.16
N THR A 593 -4.21 8.25 -15.02
CA THR A 593 -4.15 7.58 -16.32
C THR A 593 -3.87 6.08 -16.17
N THR A 594 -2.95 5.72 -15.28
CA THR A 594 -2.57 4.33 -15.01
C THR A 594 -2.00 4.18 -13.60
N THR A 595 -1.58 2.97 -13.23
CA THR A 595 -0.82 2.68 -12.01
C THR A 595 0.50 2.00 -12.39
N HIS A 596 1.33 1.69 -11.39
CA HIS A 596 2.59 0.98 -11.61
C HIS A 596 2.41 -0.49 -12.04
N ASP A 597 1.22 -1.05 -11.86
CA ASP A 597 0.83 -2.43 -12.23
C ASP A 597 0.19 -2.53 -13.61
N LEU A 598 -0.16 -1.39 -14.20
CA LEU A 598 -0.92 -1.30 -15.44
C LEU A 598 -0.06 -0.69 -16.54
N PRO A 599 -0.37 -0.97 -17.81
CA PRO A 599 0.36 -0.37 -18.92
C PRO A 599 0.26 1.16 -18.89
N THR A 600 1.34 1.82 -19.30
CA THR A 600 1.35 3.25 -19.59
C THR A 600 0.38 3.56 -20.73
N ILE A 601 0.03 4.83 -20.95
CA ILE A 601 -0.79 5.22 -22.11
C ILE A 601 -0.14 4.75 -23.41
N ALA A 602 1.17 4.96 -23.56
CA ALA A 602 1.88 4.55 -24.76
C ALA A 602 1.95 3.02 -24.89
N GLY A 603 2.18 2.30 -23.79
CA GLY A 603 2.22 0.85 -23.77
C GLY A 603 0.87 0.21 -24.07
N TRP A 604 -0.20 0.72 -23.45
CA TRP A 604 -1.57 0.24 -23.67
C TRP A 604 -2.01 0.52 -25.12
N TRP A 605 -1.74 1.72 -25.63
CA TRP A 605 -2.11 2.07 -27.00
C TRP A 605 -1.41 1.17 -28.04
N ALA A 606 -0.14 0.83 -27.80
CA ALA A 606 0.64 -0.05 -28.67
C ALA A 606 0.34 -1.55 -28.48
N GLY A 607 -0.25 -1.96 -27.33
CA GLY A 607 -0.46 -3.37 -26.98
C GLY A 607 0.77 -4.05 -26.37
N ASN A 608 1.68 -3.29 -25.76
CA ASN A 608 2.91 -3.83 -25.17
C ASN A 608 2.64 -4.79 -24.00
N ASP A 609 1.62 -4.51 -23.19
CA ASP A 609 1.18 -5.39 -22.10
C ASP A 609 0.74 -6.77 -22.62
N ILE A 610 0.02 -6.79 -23.74
CA ILE A 610 -0.42 -8.02 -24.40
C ILE A 610 0.79 -8.80 -24.92
N ALA A 611 1.74 -8.12 -25.56
CA ALA A 611 2.98 -8.75 -26.04
C ALA A 611 3.80 -9.35 -24.88
N TRP A 612 3.88 -8.66 -23.73
CA TRP A 612 4.52 -9.20 -22.54
C TRP A 612 3.79 -10.44 -21.99
N ARG A 613 2.46 -10.37 -21.84
CA ARG A 613 1.66 -11.52 -21.38
C ARG A 613 1.80 -12.72 -22.31
N ALA A 614 1.82 -12.50 -23.62
CA ALA A 614 2.06 -13.54 -24.62
C ALA A 614 3.45 -14.18 -24.45
N ARG A 615 4.49 -13.35 -24.35
CA ARG A 615 5.88 -13.78 -24.14
C ARG A 615 6.08 -14.59 -22.84
N LEU A 616 5.31 -14.29 -21.80
CA LEU A 616 5.41 -14.91 -20.48
C LEU A 616 4.37 -16.02 -20.27
N HIS A 617 3.63 -16.41 -21.31
CA HIS A 617 2.61 -17.46 -21.26
C HIS A 617 1.51 -17.20 -20.22
N GLN A 618 1.08 -15.93 -20.10
CA GLN A 618 -0.01 -15.48 -19.20
C GLN A 618 -1.34 -15.24 -19.95
N LEU A 619 -1.49 -15.82 -21.14
CA LEU A 619 -2.75 -15.80 -21.88
C LEU A 619 -3.64 -16.97 -21.43
N GLY A 620 -4.94 -16.74 -21.37
CA GLY A 620 -5.95 -17.76 -21.13
C GLY A 620 -5.96 -18.83 -22.24
N ALA A 621 -6.62 -19.97 -21.98
CA ALA A 621 -6.60 -21.13 -22.89
C ALA A 621 -7.14 -20.81 -24.30
N ASP A 622 -8.12 -19.91 -24.38
CA ASP A 622 -8.76 -19.48 -25.63
C ASP A 622 -8.29 -18.09 -26.09
N GLU A 623 -7.33 -17.48 -25.38
CA GLU A 623 -6.77 -16.18 -25.74
C GLU A 623 -5.59 -16.35 -26.70
N THR A 624 -5.52 -15.49 -27.72
CA THR A 624 -4.35 -15.36 -28.59
C THR A 624 -3.88 -13.91 -28.58
N GLU A 625 -2.57 -13.70 -28.76
CA GLU A 625 -2.00 -12.35 -28.86
C GLU A 625 -2.71 -11.52 -29.94
N ALA A 626 -2.94 -12.10 -31.12
CA ALA A 626 -3.66 -11.44 -32.21
C ALA A 626 -5.10 -11.07 -31.83
N GLY A 627 -5.85 -11.99 -31.22
CA GLY A 627 -7.23 -11.72 -30.79
C GLY A 627 -7.32 -10.63 -29.72
N LEU A 628 -6.37 -10.60 -28.78
CA LEU A 628 -6.30 -9.53 -27.78
C LEU A 628 -5.92 -8.18 -28.39
N LEU A 629 -5.05 -8.16 -29.42
CA LEU A 629 -4.71 -6.93 -30.15
C LEU A 629 -5.87 -6.40 -30.99
N ASP A 630 -6.69 -7.29 -31.56
CA ASP A 630 -7.93 -6.92 -32.25
C ASP A 630 -8.94 -6.32 -31.25
N GLY A 631 -9.10 -6.94 -30.08
CA GLY A 631 -9.89 -6.39 -28.96
C GLY A 631 -9.39 -5.00 -28.54
N ARG A 632 -8.08 -4.83 -28.35
CA ARG A 632 -7.45 -3.54 -28.04
C ARG A 632 -7.72 -2.50 -29.13
N ALA A 633 -7.82 -2.89 -30.40
CA ALA A 633 -8.17 -1.97 -31.48
C ALA A 633 -9.61 -1.43 -31.33
N ALA A 634 -10.56 -2.28 -30.95
CA ALA A 634 -11.92 -1.87 -30.63
C ALA A 634 -11.95 -0.94 -29.40
N GLU A 635 -11.19 -1.27 -28.34
CA GLU A 635 -11.09 -0.40 -27.14
C GLU A 635 -10.52 0.97 -27.46
N ARG A 636 -9.47 1.06 -28.29
CA ARG A 636 -8.90 2.35 -28.75
C ARG A 636 -9.92 3.17 -29.51
N ALA A 637 -10.71 2.53 -30.38
CA ALA A 637 -11.75 3.20 -31.13
C ALA A 637 -12.85 3.75 -30.21
N ALA A 638 -13.29 2.96 -29.22
CA ALA A 638 -14.26 3.39 -28.21
C ALA A 638 -13.74 4.56 -27.36
N LEU A 639 -12.50 4.49 -26.88
CA LEU A 639 -11.86 5.56 -26.11
C LEU A 639 -11.73 6.86 -26.94
N TRP A 640 -11.30 6.74 -28.20
CA TRP A 640 -11.20 7.90 -29.09
C TRP A 640 -12.57 8.51 -29.38
N GLN A 641 -13.58 7.68 -29.61
CA GLN A 641 -14.96 8.14 -29.84
C GLN A 641 -15.50 8.90 -28.62
N ALA A 642 -15.31 8.37 -27.40
CA ALA A 642 -15.70 9.08 -26.17
C ALA A 642 -15.03 10.46 -26.05
N MET A 643 -13.76 10.58 -26.44
CA MET A 643 -13.08 11.88 -26.49
C MET A 643 -13.61 12.81 -27.59
N VAL A 644 -13.99 12.28 -28.75
CA VAL A 644 -14.62 13.06 -29.83
C VAL A 644 -15.98 13.59 -29.40
N ASP A 645 -16.81 12.74 -28.78
CA ASP A 645 -18.14 13.09 -28.30
C ASP A 645 -18.08 14.13 -27.17
N ALA A 646 -17.08 14.02 -26.29
CA ALA A 646 -16.77 15.04 -25.29
C ALA A 646 -16.12 16.32 -25.85
N GLY A 647 -15.84 16.39 -27.16
CA GLY A 647 -15.16 17.51 -27.80
C GLY A 647 -13.71 17.71 -27.35
N ALA A 648 -13.07 16.67 -26.84
CA ALA A 648 -11.66 16.65 -26.44
C ALA A 648 -10.72 16.28 -27.60
N ALA A 649 -11.22 15.51 -28.58
CA ALA A 649 -10.49 15.05 -29.76
C ALA A 649 -11.27 15.29 -31.07
N GLN A 650 -10.59 15.21 -32.22
CA GLN A 650 -11.19 15.32 -33.56
C GLN A 650 -10.42 14.46 -34.57
N GLY A 651 -11.12 13.91 -35.57
CA GLY A 651 -10.52 13.14 -36.67
C GLY A 651 -10.49 11.63 -36.43
N GLU A 652 -9.69 10.92 -37.23
CA GLU A 652 -9.55 9.47 -37.17
C GLU A 652 -8.76 9.02 -35.94
N VAL A 653 -9.00 7.77 -35.50
CA VAL A 653 -8.30 7.14 -34.38
C VAL A 653 -6.79 7.09 -34.69
N PRO A 654 -5.91 7.61 -33.82
CA PRO A 654 -4.46 7.51 -34.02
C PRO A 654 -4.00 6.04 -34.15
N PRO A 655 -3.02 5.75 -35.03
CA PRO A 655 -2.48 4.39 -35.15
C PRO A 655 -1.76 3.95 -33.87
N ALA A 656 -1.57 2.63 -33.71
CA ALA A 656 -1.00 2.03 -32.50
C ALA A 656 0.41 2.53 -32.15
N ASP A 657 1.20 2.98 -33.15
CA ASP A 657 2.55 3.53 -32.98
C ASP A 657 2.58 5.03 -32.67
N ARG A 658 1.43 5.71 -32.62
CA ARG A 658 1.30 7.15 -32.34
C ARG A 658 0.29 7.40 -31.22
N PRO A 659 0.63 7.07 -29.96
CA PRO A 659 -0.28 7.24 -28.84
C PRO A 659 -0.65 8.71 -28.59
N PRO A 660 -1.94 9.05 -28.39
CA PRO A 660 -2.40 10.42 -28.16
C PRO A 660 -2.23 10.86 -26.69
N VAL A 661 -1.02 10.71 -26.14
CA VAL A 661 -0.69 10.97 -24.71
C VAL A 661 -1.14 12.36 -24.26
N ASP A 662 -0.81 13.40 -25.02
CA ASP A 662 -1.10 14.78 -24.66
C ASP A 662 -2.61 15.07 -24.60
N VAL A 663 -3.39 14.43 -25.48
CA VAL A 663 -4.85 14.57 -25.53
C VAL A 663 -5.49 13.89 -24.33
N LEU A 664 -5.06 12.66 -24.00
CA LEU A 664 -5.58 11.92 -22.85
C LEU A 664 -5.29 12.64 -21.53
N LEU A 665 -4.09 13.20 -21.38
CA LEU A 665 -3.73 14.00 -20.20
C LEU A 665 -4.57 15.29 -20.09
N ALA A 666 -4.86 15.95 -21.21
CA ALA A 666 -5.77 17.10 -21.22
C ALA A 666 -7.24 16.72 -20.98
N TRP A 667 -7.65 15.52 -21.39
CA TRP A 667 -8.99 15.02 -21.11
C TRP A 667 -9.16 14.71 -19.62
N LEU A 668 -8.16 14.06 -19.01
CA LEU A 668 -8.14 13.78 -17.56
C LEU A 668 -8.30 15.04 -16.70
N HIS A 669 -7.78 16.19 -17.16
CA HIS A 669 -7.96 17.49 -16.48
C HIS A 669 -9.44 17.82 -16.20
N ARG A 670 -10.36 17.32 -17.01
CA ARG A 670 -11.79 17.63 -16.88
C ARG A 670 -12.45 16.94 -15.68
N ALA A 671 -11.82 15.91 -15.09
CA ALA A 671 -12.33 15.23 -13.91
C ALA A 671 -12.65 16.21 -12.76
N PRO A 672 -13.77 16.01 -12.03
CA PRO A 672 -14.13 16.83 -10.87
C PRO A 672 -13.33 16.49 -9.61
N THR A 673 -12.37 15.57 -9.72
CA THR A 673 -11.59 15.03 -8.61
C THR A 673 -10.70 16.06 -7.90
N PRO A 674 -10.54 15.96 -6.56
CA PRO A 674 -9.73 16.87 -5.76
C PRO A 674 -8.24 16.80 -6.12
N LEU A 675 -7.76 15.70 -6.71
CA LEU A 675 -6.37 15.52 -7.09
C LEU A 675 -6.25 14.64 -8.34
N ARG A 676 -5.40 15.05 -9.28
CA ARG A 676 -4.92 14.20 -10.38
C ARG A 676 -3.51 13.71 -10.09
N LEU A 677 -3.27 12.41 -10.10
CA LEU A 677 -1.93 11.84 -10.02
C LEU A 677 -1.54 11.31 -11.38
N VAL A 678 -0.37 11.71 -11.88
CA VAL A 678 0.11 11.34 -13.20
C VAL A 678 1.43 10.58 -13.07
N PRO A 679 1.50 9.31 -13.51
CA PRO A 679 2.75 8.57 -13.60
C PRO A 679 3.78 9.28 -14.48
N VAL A 680 5.03 9.31 -14.01
CA VAL A 680 6.14 9.95 -14.74
C VAL A 680 6.39 9.29 -16.10
N GLU A 681 6.09 8.00 -16.22
CA GLU A 681 6.17 7.24 -17.46
C GLU A 681 5.23 7.82 -18.53
N ASP A 682 4.02 8.26 -18.16
CA ASP A 682 3.08 8.89 -19.09
C ASP A 682 3.51 10.32 -19.46
N LEU A 683 4.05 11.10 -18.51
CA LEU A 683 4.65 12.40 -18.83
C LEU A 683 5.82 12.27 -19.80
N LEU A 684 6.56 11.17 -19.74
CA LEU A 684 7.66 10.85 -20.64
C LEU A 684 7.21 10.10 -21.91
N ALA A 685 5.94 9.69 -22.00
CA ALA A 685 5.40 8.82 -23.05
C ALA A 685 6.20 7.52 -23.24
N LEU A 686 6.64 6.90 -22.14
CA LEU A 686 7.34 5.61 -22.15
C LEU A 686 6.35 4.49 -22.41
N ALA A 687 6.77 3.48 -23.19
CA ALA A 687 5.92 2.36 -23.56
C ALA A 687 5.98 1.17 -22.58
N GLU A 688 6.91 1.20 -21.63
CA GLU A 688 7.19 0.11 -20.69
C GLU A 688 6.61 0.43 -19.31
N GLN A 689 5.95 -0.56 -18.71
CA GLN A 689 5.40 -0.45 -17.35
C GLN A 689 6.44 -0.86 -16.29
N PRO A 690 6.37 -0.32 -15.05
CA PRO A 690 7.30 -0.65 -13.98
C PRO A 690 7.16 -2.09 -13.45
N ASN A 691 5.94 -2.62 -13.39
CA ASN A 691 5.63 -3.94 -12.89
C ASN A 691 4.55 -4.62 -13.74
N LEU A 692 4.66 -5.92 -13.95
CA LEU A 692 3.64 -6.76 -14.57
C LEU A 692 3.12 -7.77 -13.54
N PRO A 693 1.88 -7.63 -13.04
CA PRO A 693 1.31 -8.53 -12.05
C PRO A 693 1.37 -10.01 -12.43
N GLY A 694 1.49 -10.88 -11.42
CA GLY A 694 1.57 -12.32 -11.61
C GLY A 694 2.89 -12.83 -12.20
N THR A 695 3.94 -12.01 -12.25
CA THR A 695 5.27 -12.41 -12.75
C THR A 695 6.36 -12.23 -11.69
N VAL A 696 7.29 -13.18 -11.64
CA VAL A 696 8.49 -13.12 -10.77
C VAL A 696 9.77 -13.00 -11.60
N ALA A 697 9.84 -13.73 -12.72
CA ALA A 697 10.96 -13.72 -13.65
C ALA A 697 10.48 -13.44 -15.08
N GLY A 698 11.36 -12.88 -15.91
CA GLY A 698 11.13 -12.63 -17.34
C GLY A 698 10.73 -11.20 -17.69
N HIS A 699 9.93 -10.53 -16.85
CA HIS A 699 9.70 -9.08 -16.93
C HIS A 699 10.60 -8.35 -15.91
N PRO A 700 11.21 -7.20 -16.24
CA PRO A 700 12.08 -6.46 -15.32
C PRO A 700 11.29 -5.63 -14.29
N ASN A 701 10.48 -6.34 -13.47
CA ASN A 701 9.67 -5.75 -12.40
C ASN A 701 10.57 -4.98 -11.42
N TRP A 702 10.21 -3.74 -11.09
CA TRP A 702 10.90 -2.93 -10.07
C TRP A 702 12.39 -2.67 -10.36
N GLN A 703 12.81 -2.77 -11.63
CA GLN A 703 14.21 -2.66 -12.03
C GLN A 703 14.46 -1.50 -12.98
N ARG A 704 13.46 -1.09 -13.77
CA ARG A 704 13.65 -0.12 -14.85
C ARG A 704 14.06 1.26 -14.31
N ARG A 705 15.04 1.88 -14.98
CA ARG A 705 15.52 3.24 -14.70
C ARG A 705 15.06 4.19 -15.79
N LEU A 706 14.77 5.44 -15.39
CA LEU A 706 14.45 6.53 -16.31
C LEU A 706 15.75 7.15 -16.84
N ASP A 707 15.76 7.62 -18.09
CA ASP A 707 16.99 8.14 -18.73
C ASP A 707 17.32 9.60 -18.35
N ALA A 708 16.43 10.31 -17.66
CA ALA A 708 16.57 11.74 -17.38
C ALA A 708 16.96 12.03 -15.93
N ASP A 709 17.85 13.01 -15.75
CA ASP A 709 18.04 13.66 -14.45
C ASP A 709 16.75 14.40 -14.06
N VAL A 710 16.27 14.14 -12.84
CA VAL A 710 15.00 14.69 -12.35
C VAL A 710 14.95 16.21 -12.35
N ARG A 711 16.09 16.90 -12.24
CA ARG A 711 16.17 18.37 -12.26
C ARG A 711 15.84 18.97 -13.62
N HIS A 712 16.02 18.20 -14.69
CA HIS A 712 15.81 18.64 -16.06
C HIS A 712 14.52 18.08 -16.68
N LEU A 713 13.84 17.16 -15.99
CA LEU A 713 12.63 16.50 -16.46
C LEU A 713 11.58 17.51 -16.98
N PHE A 714 11.26 18.52 -16.17
CA PHE A 714 10.23 19.52 -16.47
C PHE A 714 10.69 20.63 -17.43
N THR A 715 11.96 20.68 -17.78
CA THR A 715 12.50 21.64 -18.77
C THR A 715 12.40 21.12 -20.21
N ARG A 716 12.08 19.83 -20.40
CA ARG A 716 11.87 19.25 -21.72
C ARG A 716 10.55 19.77 -22.31
N ALA A 717 10.57 20.16 -23.58
CA ALA A 717 9.40 20.77 -24.23
C ALA A 717 8.18 19.84 -24.31
N ASP A 718 8.40 18.54 -24.53
CA ASP A 718 7.36 17.53 -24.54
C ASP A 718 6.71 17.36 -23.15
N VAL A 719 7.52 17.25 -22.09
CA VAL A 719 7.05 17.15 -20.70
C VAL A 719 6.32 18.42 -20.27
N ALA A 720 6.88 19.60 -20.55
CA ALA A 720 6.26 20.87 -20.20
C ALA A 720 4.87 21.03 -20.84
N ARG A 721 4.70 20.61 -22.11
CA ARG A 721 3.40 20.59 -22.80
C ARG A 721 2.41 19.64 -22.13
N ARG A 722 2.84 18.43 -21.73
CA ARG A 722 2.00 17.46 -21.01
C ARG A 722 1.61 17.93 -19.62
N VAL A 723 2.51 18.59 -18.90
CA VAL A 723 2.18 19.22 -17.62
C VAL A 723 1.12 20.32 -17.80
N ALA A 724 1.25 21.17 -18.83
CA ALA A 724 0.22 22.16 -19.14
C ALA A 724 -1.13 21.50 -19.50
N ALA A 725 -1.11 20.34 -20.19
CA ALA A 725 -2.31 19.56 -20.47
C ALA A 725 -3.02 19.10 -19.18
N VAL A 726 -2.27 18.52 -18.22
CA VAL A 726 -2.83 18.06 -16.93
C VAL A 726 -3.31 19.22 -16.06
N ARG A 727 -2.54 20.31 -16.02
CA ARG A 727 -2.79 21.45 -15.12
C ARG A 727 -3.90 22.37 -15.62
N ASP A 728 -3.93 22.66 -16.92
CA ASP A 728 -4.77 23.71 -17.51
C ASP A 728 -5.73 23.19 -18.60
N GLY A 729 -5.66 21.90 -18.98
CA GLY A 729 -6.43 21.37 -20.10
C GLY A 729 -5.95 21.86 -21.47
N ALA A 730 -4.71 22.36 -21.57
CA ALA A 730 -4.22 23.17 -22.70
C ALA A 730 -4.14 22.47 -24.09
N ALA A 731 -4.46 21.18 -24.21
CA ALA A 731 -4.49 20.46 -25.49
C ALA A 731 -5.91 20.24 -26.07
N LEU A 732 -6.97 20.64 -25.36
CA LEU A 732 -8.35 20.47 -25.81
C LEU A 732 -8.62 21.34 -27.05
N GLY A 733 -8.84 20.71 -28.20
CA GLY A 733 -9.19 21.36 -29.48
C GLY A 733 -8.03 21.67 -30.44
N ALA A 734 -6.78 21.35 -30.09
CA ALA A 734 -5.59 21.72 -30.90
C ALA A 734 -5.00 20.58 -31.75
N VAL A 735 -5.39 19.32 -31.55
CA VAL A 735 -4.80 18.19 -32.29
C VAL A 735 -5.55 17.97 -33.60
N ARG A 736 -5.00 18.53 -34.70
CA ARG A 736 -5.33 18.12 -36.07
C ARG A 736 -4.54 16.85 -36.40
N ALA A 737 -5.20 15.85 -36.96
CA ALA A 737 -4.65 14.52 -37.28
C ALA A 737 -3.51 14.48 -38.32
N ASN A 738 -2.81 15.57 -38.63
CA ASN A 738 -1.68 15.55 -39.56
C ASN A 738 -0.44 16.18 -38.92
N GLY A 739 0.50 15.33 -38.55
CA GLY A 739 1.89 15.69 -38.32
C GLY A 739 2.51 16.19 -39.63
N ALA A 740 2.64 17.50 -39.73
CA ALA A 740 3.61 18.17 -40.57
C ALA A 740 4.04 19.43 -39.83
N ASP A 741 4.84 19.23 -38.78
CA ASP A 741 5.82 20.22 -38.29
C ASP A 741 6.87 19.45 -37.47
N ALA A 742 7.64 18.66 -38.21
CA ALA A 742 9.02 18.36 -37.89
C ALA A 742 9.87 19.08 -38.96
N ASP A 743 10.20 20.35 -38.69
CA ASP A 743 11.41 21.05 -39.16
C ASP A 743 11.36 22.53 -38.72
N ALA A 744 11.88 22.82 -37.52
CA ALA A 744 12.61 24.06 -37.16
C ALA A 744 13.21 23.92 -35.76
#